data_AF-A0A7L8UCE8-F1
#
_entry.id   AF-A0A7L8UCE8-F1
#
_cell.length_a   1.000
_cell.length_b   1.000
_cell.length_c   1.000
_cell.angle_alpha   90.00
_cell.angle_beta   90.00
_cell.angle_gamma   90.00
#
_symmetry.space_group_name_H-M   'P 1'
#
loop_
_entity.id
_entity.type
_entity.pdbx_description
1 polymer ?
#
loop_
_entity_poly.entity_id
_entity_poly.type
_entity_poly.pdbx_seq_one_letter_code
_entity_poly.pdbx_strand_id
1 'polypeptide(L)'
;MKKLLYISLLITSVLQAQNKSLFWEISGNGLTKNSYLYGTMHVNDKISFHLSDSFFKNLLNSDIVANESNPETWGDLNDLMKNNDFNSYKKFYTEFYLFPTTKENIQTIFINDNAKYFRNMLSGAEGDQADFQEDTVLDMFIFQTGKKYKKKIVGLEDAKESMLSILQIIDEDAKPKEENKLALVKILKNRNPQEVLKEYYREKDIIMLDSVYKLLFSKKAHDALIVNRNKIMTKSIDSIAKTGSLFSAVGAAHLAGNDGIIELLRQKGYTVKPIIDTFTENGKNQKKTIEDYFPNPNFSVSNTRDKMVQLPLYKTTIEENESMGSPDFTNGGAITIKRIPLNYFLKNNTTTYNPKSLDSLFFEKIPGDIIEKKYVEQANYASYDIKNITKTGNAQHSKFYITPLEIISIAMTGPANYVRQYENEVFENIKIKPFKNEWEKIKPLKGGFEAEIPSFNFVFGNSVEKGTNIDIQAYDNPEKAYYFLREKTLNDTSFLENSEYEQKQIHYQFYLQQNQDSTATQYNKIENSFVSSSKIGDRNIKLKTVISGNKYYMLGSVNASAVNANRFFTSFVLTPFDYKSKAKVLIDSIANYKIEIPEKENENLFLKLNKNQREAKNAFKVVNHYQAFNSETGRKIKLAYHKFPKYERTLSIDSVQRMLKKEFLNQYVEDPQQNYFEAEDDESYETATSLLSSELFLKKGFSRSLWDEILADKKIIMSFYPKIQLITKTKIVIPLML
;
A
#
# COMPACT_ATOMS: atom_id res chain seq x y z
N MET A 1 32.98 10.56 73.33
CA MET A 1 32.75 9.43 72.39
C MET A 1 31.40 9.44 71.65
N LYS A 2 30.44 10.34 71.95
CA LYS A 2 29.13 10.39 71.23
C LYS A 2 29.03 11.41 70.06
N LYS A 3 30.09 12.18 69.76
CA LYS A 3 30.09 13.18 68.67
C LYS A 3 30.80 12.75 67.37
N LEU A 4 31.56 11.65 67.36
CA LEU A 4 32.21 11.15 66.14
C LEU A 4 31.38 10.15 65.32
N LEU A 5 30.29 9.59 65.88
CA LEU A 5 29.47 8.60 65.16
C LEU A 5 28.43 9.22 64.21
N TYR A 6 28.14 10.52 64.32
CA TYR A 6 27.16 11.20 63.45
C TYR A 6 27.76 11.78 62.16
N ILE A 7 29.09 11.84 62.03
CA ILE A 7 29.75 12.32 60.82
C ILE A 7 30.04 11.17 59.83
N SER A 8 29.97 9.91 60.28
CA SER A 8 30.19 8.73 59.43
C SER A 8 28.94 8.23 58.69
N LEU A 9 27.76 8.82 58.92
CA LEU A 9 26.50 8.39 58.28
C LEU A 9 25.95 9.36 57.22
N LEU A 10 26.74 10.35 56.81
CA LEU A 10 26.40 11.34 55.77
C LEU A 10 27.11 11.11 54.43
N ILE A 11 27.86 10.01 54.27
CA ILE A 11 28.42 9.54 52.99
C ILE A 11 27.79 8.20 52.63
N THR A 12 26.49 8.14 52.39
CA THR A 12 25.83 7.14 51.53
C THR A 12 24.43 7.61 51.17
N SER A 13 24.34 8.81 50.60
CA SER A 13 23.19 9.20 49.79
C SER A 13 23.73 9.95 48.58
N VAL A 14 24.54 9.24 47.79
CA VAL A 14 24.54 9.50 46.36
C VAL A 14 23.15 9.10 45.89
N LEU A 15 22.21 10.04 46.03
CA LEU A 15 21.09 10.15 45.11
C LEU A 15 21.74 10.03 43.73
N GLN A 16 21.60 8.87 43.09
CA GLN A 16 21.73 8.79 41.66
C GLN A 16 20.64 9.71 41.12
N ALA A 17 20.97 10.99 40.97
CA ALA A 17 20.35 11.79 39.94
C ALA A 17 20.56 10.97 38.67
N GLN A 18 19.50 10.31 38.20
CA GLN A 18 19.49 9.78 36.84
C GLN A 18 19.71 11.00 35.96
N ASN A 19 20.96 11.18 35.52
CA ASN A 19 21.37 12.36 34.78
C ASN A 19 20.50 12.47 33.52
N LYS A 20 19.92 13.65 33.29
CA LYS A 20 19.20 14.01 32.06
C LYS A 20 20.13 13.79 30.86
N SER A 21 19.97 12.67 30.15
CA SER A 21 20.80 12.31 29.00
C SER A 21 20.02 11.43 28.02
N LEU A 22 20.22 11.69 26.74
CA LEU A 22 19.78 10.81 25.65
C LEU A 22 20.86 9.84 25.21
N PHE A 23 22.13 10.04 25.62
CA PHE A 23 23.26 9.25 25.14
C PHE A 23 23.95 8.50 26.26
N TRP A 24 24.18 7.20 26.04
CA TRP A 24 24.63 6.26 27.06
C TRP A 24 25.70 5.31 26.51
N GLU A 25 26.75 5.08 27.31
CA GLU A 25 27.78 4.07 27.07
C GLU A 25 27.40 2.77 27.79
N ILE A 26 27.57 1.65 27.10
CA ILE A 26 27.41 0.28 27.58
C ILE A 26 28.80 -0.37 27.61
N SER A 27 29.24 -0.81 28.78
CA SER A 27 30.54 -1.48 28.99
C SER A 27 30.43 -2.60 30.04
N GLY A 28 31.52 -3.36 30.23
CA GLY A 28 31.54 -4.50 31.14
C GLY A 28 30.88 -5.76 30.57
N ASN A 29 30.52 -6.72 31.43
CA ASN A 29 29.88 -7.99 31.07
C ASN A 29 30.55 -8.78 29.92
N GLY A 30 31.89 -8.73 29.85
CA GLY A 30 32.69 -9.44 28.84
C GLY A 30 32.78 -8.73 27.48
N LEU A 31 32.32 -7.48 27.34
CA LEU A 31 32.50 -6.70 26.11
C LEU A 31 33.98 -6.35 25.89
N THR A 32 34.46 -6.57 24.67
CA THR A 32 35.84 -6.22 24.25
C THR A 32 35.95 -4.77 23.74
N LYS A 33 34.83 -4.17 23.33
CA LYS A 33 34.69 -2.76 22.95
C LYS A 33 33.42 -2.20 23.59
N ASN A 34 33.45 -0.92 23.94
CA ASN A 34 32.25 -0.24 24.43
C ASN A 34 31.18 -0.19 23.33
N SER A 35 29.93 -0.24 23.73
CA SER A 35 28.77 -0.03 22.86
C SER A 35 27.98 1.18 23.34
N TYR A 36 27.05 1.66 22.54
CA TYR A 36 26.40 2.95 22.74
C TYR A 36 24.89 2.84 22.47
N LEU A 37 24.11 3.54 23.30
CA LEU A 37 22.66 3.62 23.21
C LEU A 37 22.23 5.10 23.16
N TYR A 38 21.50 5.46 22.12
CA TYR A 38 21.01 6.82 21.90
C TYR A 38 19.47 6.85 21.83
N GLY A 39 18.87 7.80 22.55
CA GLY A 39 17.44 8.09 22.54
C GLY A 39 17.06 9.04 21.42
N THR A 40 16.37 8.54 20.39
CA THR A 40 15.82 9.33 19.28
C THR A 40 14.38 9.78 19.55
N MET A 41 13.85 10.65 18.70
CA MET A 41 12.43 10.95 18.61
C MET A 41 12.11 11.05 17.12
N HIS A 42 11.02 10.43 16.67
CA HIS A 42 10.61 10.39 15.25
C HIS A 42 10.06 11.75 14.77
N VAL A 43 10.89 12.78 14.88
CA VAL A 43 10.62 14.15 14.46
C VAL A 43 11.87 14.65 13.72
N ASN A 44 11.64 15.34 12.61
CA ASN A 44 12.68 16.00 11.82
C ASN A 44 12.92 17.45 12.25
N ASP A 45 12.37 17.89 13.40
CA ASP A 45 12.65 19.22 13.95
C ASP A 45 14.16 19.36 14.22
N LYS A 46 14.73 20.53 13.90
CA LYS A 46 16.16 20.84 14.16
C LYS A 46 16.64 20.55 15.58
N ILE A 47 15.72 20.57 16.55
CA ILE A 47 15.96 20.23 17.95
C ILE A 47 16.52 18.81 18.11
N SER A 48 16.10 17.85 17.27
CA SER A 48 16.59 16.47 17.31
C SER A 48 18.03 16.33 16.82
N PHE A 49 18.54 17.28 16.04
CA PHE A 49 19.87 17.26 15.44
C PHE A 49 20.91 18.09 16.20
N HIS A 50 20.59 18.55 17.41
CA HIS A 50 21.59 19.10 18.32
C HIS A 50 22.41 17.94 18.93
N LEU A 51 23.36 17.42 18.15
CA LEU A 51 24.18 16.24 18.44
C LEU A 51 25.61 16.64 18.84
N SER A 52 26.17 15.98 19.86
CA SER A 52 27.49 16.31 20.42
C SER A 52 28.65 15.69 19.63
N ASP A 53 29.87 16.15 19.88
CA ASP A 53 31.08 15.59 19.25
C ASP A 53 31.21 14.08 19.54
N SER A 54 30.92 13.65 20.77
CA SER A 54 30.91 12.23 21.14
C SER A 54 29.88 11.41 20.38
N PHE A 55 28.75 11.99 19.97
CA PHE A 55 27.78 11.27 19.15
C PHE A 55 28.41 10.83 17.83
N PHE A 56 28.97 11.77 17.07
CA PHE A 56 29.56 11.49 15.76
C PHE A 56 30.80 10.61 15.88
N LYS A 57 31.68 10.89 16.85
CA LYS A 57 32.86 10.08 17.14
C LYS A 57 32.49 8.61 17.38
N ASN A 58 31.52 8.34 18.26
CA ASN A 58 31.18 6.98 18.62
C ASN A 58 30.34 6.27 17.55
N LEU A 59 29.51 7.01 16.82
CA LEU A 59 28.80 6.49 15.64
C LEU A 59 29.80 6.04 14.58
N LEU A 60 30.78 6.88 14.23
CA LEU A 60 31.80 6.58 13.22
C LEU A 60 32.82 5.52 13.67
N ASN A 61 33.10 5.38 14.97
CA ASN A 61 34.01 4.34 15.47
C ASN A 61 33.34 2.99 15.75
N SER A 62 32.01 2.91 15.73
CA SER A 62 31.30 1.65 15.93
C SER A 62 31.37 0.73 14.72
N ASP A 63 31.38 -0.58 14.98
CA ASP A 63 31.44 -1.63 13.96
C ASP A 63 30.03 -1.90 13.37
N ILE A 64 29.01 -1.73 14.21
CA ILE A 64 27.60 -2.09 13.94
C ILE A 64 26.71 -0.90 14.27
N VAL A 65 25.71 -0.62 13.42
CA VAL A 65 24.67 0.38 13.67
C VAL A 65 23.31 -0.32 13.71
N ALA A 66 22.50 0.01 14.71
CA ALA A 66 21.16 -0.53 14.87
C ALA A 66 20.13 0.55 15.16
N ASN A 67 19.00 0.48 14.47
CA ASN A 67 17.78 1.19 14.85
C ASN A 67 16.81 0.20 15.50
N GLU A 68 15.65 0.67 15.99
CA GLU A 68 14.58 -0.20 16.49
C GLU A 68 14.29 -1.32 15.47
N SER A 69 14.00 -0.97 14.23
CA SER A 69 13.88 -1.92 13.13
C SER A 69 14.74 -1.52 11.94
N ASN A 70 15.01 -2.46 11.03
CA ASN A 70 15.73 -2.18 9.79
C ASN A 70 14.78 -1.48 8.78
N PRO A 71 15.02 -0.23 8.37
CA PRO A 71 14.18 0.45 7.39
C PRO A 71 14.05 -0.26 6.04
N GLU A 72 15.02 -1.10 5.67
CA GLU A 72 14.96 -1.90 4.43
C GLU A 72 13.85 -2.96 4.45
N THR A 73 13.30 -3.32 5.62
CA THR A 73 12.22 -4.32 5.76
C THR A 73 10.82 -3.72 5.84
N TRP A 74 10.67 -2.39 5.75
CA TRP A 74 9.37 -1.72 5.89
C TRP A 74 8.43 -1.88 4.69
N GLY A 75 8.92 -2.38 3.55
CA GLY A 75 8.08 -2.69 2.40
C GLY A 75 6.95 -3.67 2.74
N ASP A 76 7.25 -4.70 3.55
CA ASP A 76 6.28 -5.71 3.98
C ASP A 76 5.18 -5.13 4.89
N LEU A 77 5.49 -4.04 5.60
CA LEU A 77 4.55 -3.36 6.47
C LEU A 77 3.53 -2.53 5.66
N ASN A 78 3.97 -1.92 4.56
CA ASN A 78 3.07 -1.12 3.72
C ASN A 78 1.95 -1.97 3.11
N ASP A 79 2.25 -3.19 2.65
CA ASP A 79 1.24 -4.10 2.13
C ASP A 79 0.25 -4.55 3.23
N LEU A 80 0.70 -4.70 4.48
CA LEU A 80 -0.15 -5.05 5.62
C LEU A 80 -1.12 -3.91 6.02
N MET A 81 -0.65 -2.66 5.99
CA MET A 81 -1.43 -1.49 6.40
C MET A 81 -2.40 -0.99 5.32
N LYS A 82 -2.30 -1.49 4.09
CA LYS A 82 -3.26 -1.18 3.04
C LYS A 82 -4.60 -1.85 3.32
N ASN A 83 -5.50 -1.10 3.94
CA ASN A 83 -6.91 -1.47 4.03
C ASN A 83 -7.49 -1.52 2.62
N ASN A 84 -7.80 -2.72 2.14
CA ASN A 84 -8.67 -2.89 0.97
C ASN A 84 -10.10 -2.59 1.40
N ASP A 85 -10.40 -1.32 1.61
CA ASP A 85 -11.74 -0.87 1.95
C ASP A 85 -12.71 -1.23 0.82
N PHE A 86 -13.79 -1.88 1.24
CA PHE A 86 -14.79 -2.46 0.37
C PHE A 86 -15.80 -1.39 -0.02
N ASN A 87 -15.47 -0.57 -1.01
CA ASN A 87 -16.45 0.31 -1.62
C ASN A 87 -17.37 -0.50 -2.54
N SER A 88 -18.51 -0.92 -1.99
CA SER A 88 -19.62 -1.57 -2.69
C SER A 88 -20.39 -0.54 -3.52
N TYR A 89 -19.76 0.03 -4.55
CA TYR A 89 -20.52 0.76 -5.57
C TYR A 89 -21.03 -0.22 -6.63
N LYS A 90 -22.28 -0.05 -7.06
CA LYS A 90 -22.90 -0.76 -8.19
C LYS A 90 -22.25 -0.36 -9.51
N LYS A 91 -20.98 -0.72 -9.72
CA LYS A 91 -20.16 -0.32 -10.89
C LYS A 91 -20.00 -1.43 -11.94
N PHE A 92 -20.84 -2.47 -11.90
CA PHE A 92 -20.66 -3.68 -12.72
C PHE A 92 -20.28 -3.40 -14.20
N TYR A 93 -21.11 -2.64 -14.92
CA TYR A 93 -20.84 -2.28 -16.32
C TYR A 93 -19.87 -1.10 -16.46
N THR A 94 -19.82 -0.20 -15.48
CA THR A 94 -18.95 0.99 -15.53
C THR A 94 -17.48 0.65 -15.34
N GLU A 95 -17.15 -0.53 -14.81
CA GLU A 95 -15.79 -1.09 -14.76
C GLU A 95 -15.13 -1.20 -16.14
N PHE A 96 -15.90 -1.34 -17.22
CA PHE A 96 -15.40 -1.41 -18.59
C PHE A 96 -15.22 -0.05 -19.25
N TYR A 97 -15.65 1.03 -18.60
CA TYR A 97 -15.59 2.36 -19.19
C TYR A 97 -14.13 2.77 -19.41
N LEU A 98 -13.89 3.42 -20.54
CA LEU A 98 -12.56 3.86 -20.94
C LEU A 98 -12.70 5.28 -21.48
N PHE A 99 -12.08 6.23 -20.79
CA PHE A 99 -12.15 7.63 -21.13
C PHE A 99 -10.78 8.16 -21.51
N PRO A 100 -10.70 9.11 -22.47
CA PRO A 100 -9.52 9.95 -22.67
C PRO A 100 -9.08 10.55 -21.34
N THR A 101 -7.77 10.56 -21.08
CA THR A 101 -7.24 11.13 -19.84
C THR A 101 -7.58 12.63 -19.73
N THR A 102 -7.91 13.06 -18.52
CA THR A 102 -8.20 14.46 -18.22
C THR A 102 -6.94 15.23 -17.83
N LYS A 103 -7.03 16.57 -17.76
CA LYS A 103 -5.92 17.42 -17.30
C LYS A 103 -5.58 17.13 -15.84
N GLU A 104 -6.59 16.89 -15.01
CA GLU A 104 -6.46 16.55 -13.59
C GLU A 104 -5.70 15.23 -13.43
N ASN A 105 -6.06 14.21 -14.22
CA ASN A 105 -5.34 12.95 -14.20
C ASN A 105 -3.88 13.14 -14.65
N ILE A 106 -3.62 13.94 -15.69
CA ILE A 106 -2.25 14.25 -16.14
C ILE A 106 -1.45 14.96 -15.04
N GLN A 107 -2.05 15.84 -14.23
CA GLN A 107 -1.33 16.48 -13.12
C GLN A 107 -0.76 15.49 -12.11
N THR A 108 -1.32 14.28 -12.02
CA THR A 108 -0.78 13.23 -11.15
C THR A 108 0.58 12.70 -11.60
N ILE A 109 1.07 12.98 -12.82
CA ILE A 109 2.46 12.64 -13.20
C ILE A 109 3.52 13.36 -12.34
N PHE A 110 3.13 14.48 -11.71
CA PHE A 110 3.96 15.26 -10.80
C PHE A 110 3.76 14.87 -9.34
N ILE A 111 2.70 14.11 -9.04
CA ILE A 111 2.37 13.63 -7.70
C ILE A 111 2.71 12.14 -7.65
N ASN A 112 3.88 11.83 -7.11
CA ASN A 112 4.29 10.44 -7.01
C ASN A 112 4.08 9.94 -5.57
N ASP A 113 3.00 9.19 -5.33
CA ASP A 113 2.67 8.68 -3.99
C ASP A 113 3.73 7.72 -3.43
N ASN A 114 4.38 6.94 -4.30
CA ASN A 114 5.54 6.13 -3.92
C ASN A 114 6.72 7.04 -3.58
N ALA A 115 6.98 8.07 -4.38
CA ALA A 115 7.97 9.08 -4.02
C ALA A 115 7.59 9.77 -2.71
N LYS A 116 6.31 10.02 -2.41
CA LYS A 116 5.87 10.63 -1.14
C LYS A 116 6.11 9.67 0.02
N TYR A 117 5.82 8.37 -0.13
CA TYR A 117 6.14 7.35 0.87
C TYR A 117 7.66 7.27 1.12
N PHE A 118 8.46 7.12 0.07
CA PHE A 118 9.92 7.05 0.18
C PHE A 118 10.53 8.36 0.65
N ARG A 119 10.05 9.51 0.16
CA ARG A 119 10.50 10.84 0.57
C ARG A 119 10.17 11.05 2.04
N ASN A 120 8.94 10.85 2.49
CA ASN A 120 8.60 10.97 3.92
C ASN A 120 9.43 10.04 4.81
N MET A 121 9.85 8.88 4.29
CA MET A 121 10.68 7.92 5.00
C MET A 121 12.18 8.26 4.98
N LEU A 122 12.71 8.73 3.86
CA LEU A 122 14.15 8.87 3.60
C LEU A 122 14.65 10.31 3.76
N SER A 123 13.81 11.29 3.39
CA SER A 123 14.16 12.70 3.35
C SER A 123 13.00 13.61 3.78
N GLY A 124 13.11 14.21 4.97
CA GLY A 124 12.14 15.12 5.56
C GLY A 124 12.06 16.51 4.91
N ALA A 125 10.85 17.06 4.96
CA ALA A 125 10.40 18.45 4.76
C ALA A 125 10.57 19.11 3.37
N GLU A 126 9.47 19.20 2.62
CA GLU A 126 9.21 20.37 1.77
C GLU A 126 7.87 20.97 2.21
N GLY A 127 7.70 22.28 2.02
CA GLY A 127 6.50 23.02 2.43
C GLY A 127 6.80 24.04 3.53
N ASP A 128 5.75 24.57 4.15
CA ASP A 128 5.82 25.76 5.02
C ASP A 128 6.72 25.61 6.26
N GLN A 129 7.05 24.36 6.65
CA GLN A 129 7.89 24.06 7.80
C GLN A 129 9.32 23.63 7.44
N ALA A 130 9.68 23.63 6.15
CA ALA A 130 10.98 23.14 5.68
C ALA A 130 12.16 23.88 6.33
N ASP A 131 12.06 25.20 6.50
CA ASP A 131 13.12 26.02 7.12
C ASP A 131 13.38 25.68 8.59
N PHE A 132 12.45 25.00 9.27
CA PHE A 132 12.53 24.62 10.68
C PHE A 132 12.83 23.13 10.91
N GLN A 133 12.95 22.38 9.82
CA GLN A 133 13.16 20.94 9.81
C GLN A 133 14.51 20.59 9.17
N GLU A 134 14.93 19.36 9.42
CA GLU A 134 16.11 18.75 8.83
C GLU A 134 15.69 17.86 7.66
N ASP A 135 16.64 17.61 6.76
CA ASP A 135 16.43 16.83 5.54
C ASP A 135 16.04 15.38 5.82
N THR A 136 16.07 14.88 7.05
CA THR A 136 15.61 13.53 7.42
C THR A 136 15.32 13.41 8.92
N VAL A 137 14.70 12.31 9.35
CA VAL A 137 14.55 11.99 10.79
C VAL A 137 15.86 11.41 11.35
N LEU A 138 16.14 11.65 12.63
CA LEU A 138 17.43 11.25 13.23
C LEU A 138 17.72 9.74 13.11
N ASP A 139 16.70 8.90 13.24
CA ASP A 139 16.82 7.45 13.05
C ASP A 139 17.37 7.13 11.65
N MET A 140 16.84 7.78 10.62
CA MET A 140 17.27 7.57 9.24
C MET A 140 18.67 8.13 9.01
N PHE A 141 19.02 9.28 9.60
CA PHE A 141 20.39 9.82 9.55
C PHE A 141 21.42 8.83 10.14
N ILE A 142 21.12 8.21 11.28
CA ILE A 142 22.01 7.22 11.92
C ILE A 142 22.17 5.99 11.02
N PHE A 143 21.06 5.47 10.50
CA PHE A 143 21.05 4.35 9.56
C PHE A 143 21.85 4.65 8.29
N GLN A 144 21.60 5.81 7.65
CA GLN A 144 22.31 6.28 6.46
C GLN A 144 23.80 6.42 6.72
N THR A 145 24.19 7.01 7.85
CA THR A 145 25.60 7.10 8.26
C THR A 145 26.22 5.72 8.36
N GLY A 146 25.54 4.76 8.98
CA GLY A 146 26.01 3.38 9.04
C GLY A 146 26.26 2.78 7.65
N LYS A 147 25.31 2.94 6.73
CA LYS A 147 25.42 2.47 5.34
C LYS A 147 26.56 3.15 4.58
N LYS A 148 26.65 4.49 4.67
CA LYS A 148 27.66 5.30 3.96
C LYS A 148 29.08 4.87 4.32
N TYR A 149 29.31 4.56 5.60
CA TYR A 149 30.60 4.13 6.13
C TYR A 149 30.75 2.60 6.22
N LYS A 150 29.93 1.85 5.47
CA LYS A 150 30.02 0.38 5.33
C LYS A 150 29.97 -0.39 6.66
N LYS A 151 29.26 0.15 7.64
CA LYS A 151 29.01 -0.51 8.93
C LYS A 151 28.00 -1.64 8.75
N LYS A 152 28.04 -2.64 9.63
CA LYS A 152 27.00 -3.67 9.66
C LYS A 152 25.69 -3.06 10.16
N ILE A 153 24.62 -3.16 9.38
CA ILE A 153 23.28 -2.68 9.76
C ILE A 153 22.44 -3.83 10.29
N VAL A 154 21.76 -3.60 11.40
CA VAL A 154 20.83 -4.57 12.04
C VAL A 154 19.61 -3.84 12.63
N GLY A 155 18.48 -4.54 12.74
CA GLY A 155 17.35 -4.08 13.56
C GLY A 155 17.40 -4.69 14.95
N LEU A 156 16.98 -3.96 15.98
CA LEU A 156 16.86 -4.50 17.34
C LEU A 156 15.58 -5.33 17.54
N GLU A 157 14.57 -5.11 16.72
CA GLU A 157 13.30 -5.83 16.64
C GLU A 157 12.88 -6.07 15.18
N ASP A 158 11.94 -6.98 14.98
CA ASP A 158 11.28 -7.20 13.69
C ASP A 158 10.13 -6.20 13.51
N ALA A 159 10.19 -5.40 12.43
CA ALA A 159 9.22 -4.33 12.19
C ALA A 159 7.77 -4.85 12.10
N LYS A 160 7.59 -6.02 11.50
CA LYS A 160 6.26 -6.62 11.29
C LYS A 160 5.71 -7.15 12.60
N GLU A 161 6.48 -7.91 13.36
CA GLU A 161 6.07 -8.43 14.67
C GLU A 161 5.73 -7.30 15.67
N SER A 162 6.55 -6.24 15.70
CA SER A 162 6.31 -5.08 16.56
C SER A 162 5.05 -4.33 16.15
N MET A 163 4.83 -4.08 14.85
CA MET A 163 3.61 -3.42 14.40
C MET A 163 2.36 -4.27 14.64
N LEU A 164 2.42 -5.60 14.43
CA LEU A 164 1.30 -6.49 14.70
C LEU A 164 0.84 -6.42 16.16
N SER A 165 1.79 -6.27 17.09
CA SER A 165 1.49 -6.11 18.51
C SER A 165 0.74 -4.80 18.80
N ILE A 166 1.06 -3.74 18.04
CA ILE A 166 0.41 -2.43 18.13
C ILE A 166 -0.99 -2.46 17.49
N LEU A 167 -1.13 -3.06 16.31
CA LEU A 167 -2.40 -3.15 15.58
C LEU A 167 -3.46 -4.01 16.30
N GLN A 168 -3.06 -4.84 17.28
CA GLN A 168 -3.98 -5.60 18.14
C GLN A 168 -4.53 -4.79 19.33
N ILE A 169 -4.05 -3.56 19.54
CA ILE A 169 -4.56 -2.66 20.58
C ILE A 169 -5.91 -2.10 20.12
N ILE A 170 -6.94 -2.24 20.95
CA ILE A 170 -8.26 -1.65 20.70
C ILE A 170 -8.28 -0.18 21.09
N ASP A 171 -9.16 0.61 20.48
CA ASP A 171 -9.25 2.06 20.71
C ASP A 171 -9.40 2.47 22.18
N GLU A 172 -10.07 1.65 22.99
CA GLU A 172 -10.23 1.89 24.43
C GLU A 172 -8.90 1.76 25.20
N ASP A 173 -8.05 0.82 24.79
CA ASP A 173 -6.72 0.64 25.37
C ASP A 173 -5.75 1.74 24.92
N ALA A 174 -5.99 2.34 23.75
CA ALA A 174 -5.20 3.44 23.20
C ALA A 174 -5.48 4.81 23.85
N LYS A 175 -6.38 4.87 24.85
CA LYS A 175 -6.73 6.10 25.57
C LYS A 175 -6.23 6.08 27.01
N PRO A 176 -6.02 7.25 27.63
CA PRO A 176 -5.73 7.34 29.05
C PRO A 176 -6.89 6.77 29.87
N LYS A 177 -6.58 5.97 30.89
CA LYS A 177 -7.59 5.56 31.87
C LYS A 177 -8.08 6.76 32.68
N GLU A 178 -9.33 6.71 33.16
CA GLU A 178 -9.92 7.78 33.99
C GLU A 178 -9.03 8.16 35.19
N GLU A 179 -8.44 7.16 35.85
CA GLU A 179 -7.52 7.33 36.99
C GLU A 179 -6.25 8.15 36.65
N ASN A 180 -5.81 8.12 35.38
CA ASN A 180 -4.62 8.83 34.93
C ASN A 180 -4.92 10.28 34.50
N LYS A 181 -6.17 10.62 34.19
CA LYS A 181 -6.52 11.92 33.58
C LYS A 181 -6.13 13.11 34.45
N LEU A 182 -6.33 13.05 35.77
CA LEU A 182 -5.98 14.14 36.68
C LEU A 182 -4.47 14.39 36.74
N ALA A 183 -3.66 13.32 36.76
CA ALA A 183 -2.21 13.43 36.72
C ALA A 183 -1.73 13.97 35.36
N LEU A 184 -2.33 13.47 34.28
CA LEU A 184 -2.04 13.90 32.91
C LEU A 184 -2.32 15.40 32.74
N VAL A 185 -3.48 15.90 33.18
CA VAL A 185 -3.84 17.33 33.11
C VAL A 185 -2.82 18.20 33.86
N LYS A 186 -2.37 17.76 35.05
CA LYS A 186 -1.37 18.50 35.84
C LYS A 186 -0.01 18.57 35.14
N ILE A 187 0.45 17.48 34.53
CA ILE A 187 1.74 17.42 33.84
C ILE A 187 1.68 18.18 32.51
N LEU A 188 0.61 17.98 31.73
CA LEU A 188 0.43 18.63 30.44
C LEU A 188 0.12 20.12 30.56
N LYS A 189 -0.47 20.56 31.68
CA LYS A 189 -0.96 21.93 31.91
C LYS A 189 -1.90 22.40 30.78
N ASN A 190 -2.80 21.51 30.34
CA ASN A 190 -3.72 21.71 29.20
C ASN A 190 -3.05 22.00 27.84
N ARG A 191 -1.74 21.72 27.70
CA ARG A 191 -1.04 21.81 26.41
C ARG A 191 -1.18 20.53 25.61
N ASN A 192 -0.88 20.60 24.32
CA ASN A 192 -0.86 19.43 23.46
C ASN A 192 0.18 18.41 23.97
N PRO A 193 -0.19 17.14 24.20
CA PRO A 193 0.75 16.10 24.64
C PRO A 193 2.03 15.99 23.81
N GLN A 194 1.95 16.19 22.49
CA GLN A 194 3.10 16.12 21.60
C GLN A 194 4.10 17.25 21.86
N GLU A 195 3.62 18.45 22.15
CA GLU A 195 4.50 19.59 22.47
C GLU A 195 5.25 19.36 23.78
N VAL A 196 4.55 18.81 24.79
CA VAL A 196 5.13 18.49 26.09
C VAL A 196 6.18 17.38 25.98
N LEU A 197 5.91 16.35 25.16
CA LEU A 197 6.91 15.32 24.86
C LEU A 197 8.15 15.90 24.16
N LYS A 198 7.98 16.81 23.19
CA LYS A 198 9.11 17.51 22.54
C LYS A 198 9.91 18.35 23.53
N GLU A 199 9.24 19.00 24.48
CA GLU A 199 9.89 19.78 25.56
C GLU A 199 10.77 18.89 26.44
N TYR A 200 10.23 17.78 26.95
CA TYR A 200 11.03 16.85 27.78
C TYR A 200 12.14 16.16 27.00
N TYR A 201 11.93 15.86 25.72
CA TYR A 201 13.01 15.37 24.85
C TYR A 201 14.13 16.41 24.70
N ARG A 202 13.80 17.68 24.48
CA ARG A 202 14.77 18.79 24.43
C ARG A 202 15.56 18.93 25.72
N GLU A 203 14.89 18.78 26.86
CA GLU A 203 15.51 18.79 28.18
C GLU A 203 16.28 17.51 28.52
N LYS A 204 16.21 16.48 27.67
CA LYS A 204 16.80 15.15 27.89
C LYS A 204 16.24 14.46 29.15
N ASP A 205 15.01 14.80 29.54
CA ASP A 205 14.33 14.27 30.71
C ASP A 205 13.59 12.97 30.37
N ILE A 206 14.37 11.90 30.23
CA ILE A 206 13.86 10.57 29.85
C ILE A 206 12.88 9.99 30.89
N ILE A 207 12.97 10.42 32.16
CA ILE A 207 12.07 9.98 33.22
C ILE A 207 10.67 10.58 33.02
N MET A 208 10.60 11.87 32.68
CA MET A 208 9.31 12.49 32.37
C MET A 208 8.72 11.98 31.06
N LEU A 209 9.55 11.65 30.06
CA LEU A 209 9.06 10.96 28.86
C LEU A 209 8.38 9.63 29.20
N ASP A 210 9.04 8.76 29.96
CA ASP A 210 8.46 7.49 30.43
C ASP A 210 7.17 7.71 31.23
N SER A 211 7.17 8.68 32.14
CA SER A 211 5.99 8.99 32.98
C SER A 211 4.80 9.48 32.16
N VAL A 212 5.01 10.35 31.18
CA VAL A 212 3.94 10.84 30.29
C VAL A 212 3.39 9.70 29.44
N TYR A 213 4.25 8.85 28.85
CA TYR A 213 3.81 7.70 28.07
C TYR A 213 2.99 6.70 28.89
N LYS A 214 3.38 6.42 30.14
CA LYS A 214 2.62 5.56 31.06
C LYS A 214 1.22 6.09 31.37
N LEU A 215 1.08 7.42 31.45
CA LEU A 215 -0.20 8.06 31.76
C LEU A 215 -1.11 8.18 30.52
N LEU A 216 -0.53 8.32 29.33
CA LEU A 216 -1.26 8.46 28.07
C LEU A 216 -2.00 7.18 27.63
N PHE A 217 -1.51 6.01 28.03
CA PHE A 217 -2.02 4.73 27.53
C PHE A 217 -2.49 3.81 28.67
N SER A 218 -3.36 2.85 28.36
CA SER A 218 -3.66 1.76 29.30
C SER A 218 -2.39 0.93 29.56
N LYS A 219 -2.31 0.23 30.70
CA LYS A 219 -1.17 -0.67 30.97
C LYS A 219 -0.93 -1.66 29.82
N LYS A 220 -2.00 -2.20 29.24
CA LYS A 220 -1.91 -3.15 28.13
C LYS A 220 -1.32 -2.51 26.88
N ALA A 221 -1.78 -1.29 26.51
CA ALA A 221 -1.22 -0.56 25.38
C ALA A 221 0.23 -0.13 25.64
N HIS A 222 0.54 0.39 26.83
CA HIS A 222 1.90 0.72 27.24
C HIS A 222 2.84 -0.50 27.19
N ASP A 223 2.39 -1.66 27.68
CA ASP A 223 3.18 -2.89 27.64
C ASP A 223 3.50 -3.31 26.21
N ALA A 224 2.54 -3.17 25.28
CA ALA A 224 2.73 -3.46 23.87
C ALA A 224 3.65 -2.43 23.17
N LEU A 225 3.48 -1.14 23.45
CA LEU A 225 4.22 -0.05 22.83
C LEU A 225 5.66 0.09 23.34
N ILE A 226 5.91 -0.21 24.62
CA ILE A 226 7.18 0.04 25.30
C ILE A 226 7.76 -1.23 25.92
N VAL A 227 7.10 -1.85 26.90
CA VAL A 227 7.73 -2.86 27.79
C VAL A 227 8.14 -4.13 27.04
N ASN A 228 7.27 -4.67 26.20
CA ASN A 228 7.56 -5.90 25.45
C ASN A 228 8.67 -5.67 24.43
N ARG A 229 8.64 -4.52 23.75
CA ARG A 229 9.66 -4.09 22.79
C ARG A 229 11.00 -3.86 23.47
N ASN A 230 11.04 -3.24 24.66
CA ASN A 230 12.25 -3.06 25.46
C ASN A 230 12.94 -4.38 25.78
N LYS A 231 12.18 -5.42 26.13
CA LYS A 231 12.74 -6.76 26.42
C LYS A 231 13.36 -7.39 25.18
N ILE A 232 12.71 -7.26 24.02
CA ILE A 232 13.23 -7.75 22.73
C ILE A 232 14.51 -6.99 22.38
N MET A 233 14.45 -5.66 22.34
CA MET A 233 15.58 -4.80 22.00
C MET A 233 16.77 -5.00 22.95
N THR A 234 16.53 -5.12 24.26
CA THR A 234 17.59 -5.40 25.25
C THR A 234 18.28 -6.73 24.97
N LYS A 235 17.51 -7.78 24.63
CA LYS A 235 18.08 -9.09 24.26
C LYS A 235 18.90 -9.00 22.99
N SER A 236 18.44 -8.24 22.00
CA SER A 236 19.18 -7.98 20.76
C SER A 236 20.49 -7.23 21.04
N ILE A 237 20.45 -6.15 21.82
CA ILE A 237 21.65 -5.39 22.24
C ILE A 237 22.67 -6.30 22.94
N ASP A 238 22.23 -7.10 23.94
CA ASP A 238 23.08 -8.04 24.67
C ASP A 238 23.77 -9.08 23.76
N SER A 239 23.08 -9.52 22.71
CA SER A 239 23.63 -10.46 21.72
C SER A 239 24.61 -9.76 20.79
N ILE A 240 24.22 -8.63 20.20
CA ILE A 240 24.95 -7.94 19.14
C ILE A 240 26.21 -7.28 19.67
N ALA A 241 26.14 -6.62 20.84
CA ALA A 241 27.28 -5.92 21.44
C ALA A 241 28.47 -6.86 21.72
N LYS A 242 28.23 -8.17 21.94
CA LYS A 242 29.30 -9.16 22.11
C LYS A 242 30.05 -9.49 20.82
N THR A 243 29.50 -9.12 19.67
CA THR A 243 30.11 -9.38 18.35
C THR A 243 30.93 -8.21 17.81
N GLY A 244 30.83 -7.03 18.43
CA GLY A 244 31.52 -5.81 18.01
C GLY A 244 30.93 -4.57 18.68
N SER A 245 31.58 -3.41 18.50
CA SER A 245 31.09 -2.13 19.02
C SER A 245 29.77 -1.77 18.35
N LEU A 246 28.68 -1.74 19.11
CA LEU A 246 27.34 -1.42 18.64
C LEU A 246 26.99 0.05 18.93
N PHE A 247 26.51 0.78 17.93
CA PHE A 247 25.78 2.02 18.11
C PHE A 247 24.28 1.76 17.88
N SER A 248 23.47 1.88 18.93
CA SER A 248 22.03 1.60 18.90
C SER A 248 21.21 2.88 19.09
N ALA A 249 20.16 3.02 18.29
CA ALA A 249 19.20 4.11 18.30
C ALA A 249 17.79 3.56 18.59
N VAL A 250 17.17 4.07 19.65
CA VAL A 250 15.81 3.71 20.10
C VAL A 250 15.07 4.97 20.50
N GLY A 251 13.75 5.00 20.42
CA GLY A 251 12.95 6.12 20.90
C GLY A 251 13.26 6.43 22.37
N ALA A 252 13.38 7.70 22.72
CA ALA A 252 13.80 8.13 24.06
C ALA A 252 12.85 7.65 25.18
N ALA A 253 11.58 7.40 24.85
CA ALA A 253 10.61 6.81 25.77
C ALA A 253 10.97 5.36 26.20
N HIS A 254 11.83 4.67 25.46
CA HIS A 254 12.29 3.31 25.78
C HIS A 254 13.43 3.26 26.81
N LEU A 255 14.04 4.39 27.13
CA LEU A 255 15.29 4.42 27.90
C LEU A 255 15.08 4.26 29.42
N ALA A 256 14.12 4.99 29.98
CA ALA A 256 13.95 5.15 31.42
C ALA A 256 12.93 4.18 32.05
N GLY A 257 12.87 4.18 33.39
CA GLY A 257 11.98 3.34 34.17
C GLY A 257 12.53 1.92 34.42
N ASN A 258 11.85 1.17 35.30
CA ASN A 258 12.28 -0.18 35.69
C ASN A 258 12.27 -1.19 34.54
N ASP A 259 11.39 -0.97 33.55
CA ASP A 259 11.30 -1.74 32.31
C ASP A 259 12.02 -1.05 31.14
N GLY A 260 12.75 0.03 31.41
CA GLY A 260 13.55 0.77 30.42
C GLY A 260 14.83 0.01 30.05
N ILE A 261 15.29 0.17 28.81
CA ILE A 261 16.45 -0.56 28.28
C ILE A 261 17.70 -0.35 29.14
N ILE A 262 17.91 0.86 29.68
CA ILE A 262 19.06 1.17 30.55
C ILE A 262 19.07 0.26 31.78
N GLU A 263 17.91 0.13 32.43
CA GLU A 263 17.80 -0.66 33.65
C GLU A 263 17.83 -2.16 33.37
N LEU A 264 17.19 -2.60 32.28
CA LEU A 264 17.25 -3.99 31.84
C LEU A 264 18.67 -4.44 31.47
N LEU A 265 19.49 -3.56 30.87
CA LEU A 265 20.90 -3.83 30.61
C LEU A 265 21.73 -3.90 31.91
N ARG A 266 21.48 -3.02 32.87
CA ARG A 266 22.14 -3.07 34.20
C ARG A 266 21.82 -4.36 34.94
N GLN A 267 20.56 -4.78 34.93
CA GLN A 267 20.13 -6.07 35.50
C GLN A 267 20.80 -7.27 34.83
N LYS A 268 21.17 -7.15 33.55
CA LYS A 268 21.96 -8.15 32.81
C LYS A 268 23.47 -8.13 33.13
N GLY A 269 23.93 -7.24 34.01
CA GLY A 269 25.33 -7.14 34.44
C GLY A 269 26.18 -6.14 33.66
N TYR A 270 25.58 -5.33 32.77
CA TYR A 270 26.31 -4.26 32.08
C TYR A 270 26.48 -3.02 32.96
N THR A 271 27.58 -2.32 32.76
CA THR A 271 27.74 -0.94 33.24
C THR A 271 27.16 -0.01 32.20
N VAL A 272 26.12 0.75 32.55
CA VAL A 272 25.47 1.72 31.65
C VAL A 272 25.57 3.12 32.23
N LYS A 273 26.38 3.99 31.59
CA LYS A 273 26.71 5.33 32.06
C LYS A 273 26.28 6.41 31.05
N PRO A 274 25.75 7.55 31.51
CA PRO A 274 25.41 8.64 30.61
C PRO A 274 26.70 9.27 30.03
N ILE A 275 26.68 9.59 28.74
CA ILE A 275 27.72 10.39 28.09
C ILE A 275 27.26 11.85 28.13
N ILE A 276 27.96 12.67 28.92
CA ILE A 276 27.75 14.11 29.00
C ILE A 276 28.87 14.75 28.20
N ASP A 277 28.54 15.46 27.13
CA ASP A 277 29.53 16.07 26.25
C ASP A 277 29.09 17.44 25.75
N THR A 278 30.09 18.20 25.31
CA THR A 278 29.97 19.56 24.78
C THR A 278 29.63 19.57 23.29
N PHE A 279 28.90 20.60 22.89
CA PHE A 279 28.60 20.89 21.50
C PHE A 279 29.67 21.85 20.98
N THR A 280 30.50 21.40 20.05
CA THR A 280 31.53 22.25 19.45
C THR A 280 31.33 22.35 17.93
N GLU A 281 32.12 23.20 17.28
CA GLU A 281 32.15 23.31 15.82
C GLU A 281 32.61 22.00 15.15
N ASN A 282 33.34 21.13 15.86
CA ASN A 282 33.78 19.84 15.33
C ASN A 282 32.59 18.91 15.04
N GLY A 283 31.61 18.78 15.94
CA GLY A 283 30.39 18.02 15.69
C GLY A 283 29.60 18.53 14.48
N LYS A 284 29.47 19.86 14.33
CA LYS A 284 28.82 20.47 13.16
C LYS A 284 29.56 20.15 11.85
N ASN A 285 30.88 20.24 11.86
CA ASN A 285 31.70 19.91 10.69
C ASN A 285 31.63 18.42 10.34
N GLN A 286 31.57 17.53 11.33
CA GLN A 286 31.39 16.09 11.11
C GLN A 286 30.00 15.78 10.52
N LYS A 287 28.93 16.40 11.05
CA LYS A 287 27.58 16.30 10.47
C LYS A 287 27.61 16.68 8.98
N LYS A 288 28.13 17.86 8.66
CA LYS A 288 28.23 18.35 7.29
C LYS A 288 29.05 17.43 6.40
N THR A 289 30.17 16.91 6.89
CA THR A 289 31.00 15.94 6.14
C THR A 289 30.24 14.66 5.81
N ILE A 290 29.40 14.16 6.72
CA ILE A 290 28.55 12.98 6.50
C ILE A 290 27.44 13.28 5.49
N GLU A 291 26.84 14.47 5.55
CA GLU A 291 25.76 14.90 4.65
C GLU A 291 26.28 15.11 3.22
N ASP A 292 27.42 15.77 3.07
CA ASP A 292 28.07 16.04 1.77
C ASP A 292 28.69 14.78 1.12
N TYR A 293 28.84 13.68 1.88
CA TYR A 293 29.39 12.43 1.37
C TYR A 293 28.30 11.51 0.81
N PHE A 294 28.27 11.36 -0.52
CA PHE A 294 27.41 10.41 -1.22
C PHE A 294 28.25 9.28 -1.84
N PRO A 295 28.37 8.10 -1.23
CA PRO A 295 28.96 6.93 -1.88
C PRO A 295 28.19 6.50 -3.14
N ASN A 296 28.89 5.82 -4.06
CA ASN A 296 28.29 5.32 -5.29
C ASN A 296 27.08 4.40 -4.98
N PRO A 297 25.89 4.66 -5.56
CA PRO A 297 24.69 3.86 -5.30
C PRO A 297 24.70 2.42 -5.84
N ASN A 298 25.63 2.10 -6.74
CA ASN A 298 25.76 0.81 -7.43
C ASN A 298 24.48 0.40 -8.18
N PHE A 299 24.09 1.19 -9.18
CA PHE A 299 22.89 0.93 -9.97
C PHE A 299 22.95 -0.42 -10.70
N SER A 300 21.78 -1.02 -10.90
CA SER A 300 21.59 -2.21 -11.73
C SER A 300 20.53 -1.97 -12.80
N VAL A 301 20.83 -2.33 -14.05
CA VAL A 301 19.90 -2.18 -15.18
C VAL A 301 18.66 -3.02 -14.91
N SER A 302 17.52 -2.35 -14.88
CA SER A 302 16.21 -2.92 -14.58
C SER A 302 15.20 -2.56 -15.66
N ASN A 303 14.09 -3.31 -15.73
CA ASN A 303 13.00 -3.04 -16.68
C ASN A 303 11.67 -2.99 -15.91
N THR A 304 10.72 -2.18 -16.39
CA THR A 304 9.31 -2.39 -16.02
C THR A 304 8.85 -3.78 -16.48
N ARG A 305 7.83 -4.36 -15.82
CA ARG A 305 7.38 -5.73 -16.13
C ARG A 305 7.01 -5.96 -17.59
N ASP A 306 6.39 -4.96 -18.21
CA ASP A 306 6.02 -4.95 -19.63
C ASP A 306 7.15 -4.52 -20.59
N LYS A 307 8.34 -4.26 -20.04
CA LYS A 307 9.54 -3.79 -20.75
C LYS A 307 9.33 -2.45 -21.46
N MET A 308 8.36 -1.64 -21.01
CA MET A 308 8.16 -0.28 -21.53
C MET A 308 9.37 0.62 -21.26
N VAL A 309 9.95 0.55 -20.06
CA VAL A 309 11.10 1.37 -19.67
C VAL A 309 12.22 0.46 -19.16
N GLN A 310 13.43 0.68 -19.67
CA GLN A 310 14.68 0.11 -19.16
C GLN A 310 15.57 1.26 -18.65
N LEU A 311 16.07 1.14 -17.43
CA LEU A 311 16.93 2.14 -16.82
C LEU A 311 17.74 1.55 -15.65
N PRO A 312 18.88 2.15 -15.29
CA PRO A 312 19.58 1.83 -14.04
C PRO A 312 18.75 2.25 -12.83
N LEU A 313 18.53 1.32 -11.90
CA LEU A 313 17.81 1.53 -10.64
C LEU A 313 18.64 1.04 -9.45
N TYR A 314 18.28 1.45 -8.24
CA TYR A 314 18.87 0.88 -7.03
C TYR A 314 18.40 -0.57 -6.85
N LYS A 315 19.10 -1.29 -5.96
CA LYS A 315 18.82 -2.70 -5.68
C LYS A 315 17.37 -2.98 -5.27
N THR A 316 16.73 -2.04 -4.55
CA THR A 316 15.35 -2.18 -4.10
C THR A 316 14.40 -1.46 -5.05
N THR A 317 13.35 -2.15 -5.48
CA THR A 317 12.30 -1.61 -6.34
C THR A 317 10.93 -2.02 -5.85
N ILE A 318 9.98 -1.10 -5.85
CA ILE A 318 8.58 -1.31 -5.46
C ILE A 318 7.71 -0.85 -6.62
N GLU A 319 6.91 -1.76 -7.18
CA GLU A 319 6.10 -1.53 -8.38
C GLU A 319 4.62 -1.79 -8.10
N GLU A 320 3.79 -0.76 -8.35
CA GLU A 320 2.36 -0.73 -8.13
C GLU A 320 1.65 -0.17 -9.36
N ASN A 321 1.16 -1.06 -10.23
CA ASN A 321 0.46 -0.73 -11.48
C ASN A 321 1.21 0.32 -12.32
N GLU A 322 0.71 1.55 -12.32
CA GLU A 322 1.20 2.70 -13.06
C GLU A 322 2.44 3.36 -12.45
N SER A 323 2.83 2.97 -11.23
CA SER A 323 3.87 3.62 -10.46
C SER A 323 4.97 2.64 -10.06
N MET A 324 6.23 3.07 -10.16
CA MET A 324 7.39 2.35 -9.66
C MET A 324 8.27 3.29 -8.86
N GLY A 325 8.81 2.83 -7.74
CA GLY A 325 9.80 3.56 -6.95
C GLY A 325 11.01 2.69 -6.66
N SER A 326 12.18 3.31 -6.68
CA SER A 326 13.44 2.70 -6.30
C SER A 326 14.13 3.65 -5.32
N PRO A 327 14.09 3.35 -4.01
CA PRO A 327 14.74 4.16 -2.99
C PRO A 327 16.25 3.88 -2.87
N ASP A 328 17.04 4.94 -2.68
CA ASP A 328 18.40 4.86 -2.15
C ASP A 328 18.38 5.12 -0.65
N PHE A 329 18.26 4.03 0.10
CA PHE A 329 18.31 4.06 1.56
C PHE A 329 19.65 4.60 2.11
N THR A 330 20.75 4.56 1.35
CA THR A 330 22.07 5.00 1.81
C THR A 330 22.25 6.51 1.69
N ASN A 331 21.84 7.07 0.55
CA ASN A 331 22.06 8.48 0.24
C ASN A 331 20.83 9.37 0.45
N GLY A 332 19.66 8.78 0.75
CA GLY A 332 18.41 9.53 0.90
C GLY A 332 17.79 9.97 -0.44
N GLY A 333 18.23 9.37 -1.55
CA GLY A 333 17.69 9.62 -2.89
C GLY A 333 16.59 8.64 -3.29
N ALA A 334 15.93 8.91 -4.41
CA ALA A 334 14.97 7.99 -5.02
C ALA A 334 14.89 8.20 -6.54
N ILE A 335 14.62 7.13 -7.27
CA ILE A 335 14.22 7.17 -8.67
C ILE A 335 12.79 6.66 -8.73
N THR A 336 11.94 7.39 -9.43
CA THR A 336 10.53 7.04 -9.51
C THR A 336 10.01 7.16 -10.93
N ILE A 337 9.07 6.28 -11.27
CA ILE A 337 8.42 6.20 -12.57
C ILE A 337 6.91 6.28 -12.34
N LYS A 338 6.23 7.18 -13.06
CA LYS A 338 4.77 7.27 -13.09
C LYS A 338 4.28 7.27 -14.53
N ARG A 339 3.32 6.42 -14.84
CA ARG A 339 2.80 6.17 -16.19
C ARG A 339 1.31 6.45 -16.25
N ILE A 340 0.86 7.17 -17.27
CA ILE A 340 -0.55 7.52 -17.43
C ILE A 340 -1.01 7.19 -18.85
N PRO A 341 -1.92 6.21 -19.03
CA PRO A 341 -2.58 5.96 -20.30
C PRO A 341 -3.35 7.18 -20.79
N LEU A 342 -3.15 7.54 -22.05
CA LEU A 342 -3.79 8.71 -22.66
C LEU A 342 -5.23 8.41 -23.10
N ASN A 343 -5.48 7.22 -23.66
CA ASN A 343 -6.76 6.81 -24.27
C ASN A 343 -7.31 7.81 -25.31
N TYR A 344 -6.47 8.67 -25.89
CA TYR A 344 -6.92 9.70 -26.83
C TYR A 344 -7.45 9.16 -28.15
N PHE A 345 -7.15 7.90 -28.45
CA PHE A 345 -7.79 7.20 -29.55
C PHE A 345 -9.31 7.08 -29.42
N LEU A 346 -9.90 7.35 -28.24
CA LEU A 346 -11.35 7.41 -28.04
C LEU A 346 -11.95 8.81 -28.22
N LYS A 347 -11.17 9.86 -28.52
CA LYS A 347 -11.76 11.16 -28.84
C LYS A 347 -12.46 11.11 -30.21
N ASN A 348 -13.58 11.82 -30.36
CA ASN A 348 -14.29 11.88 -31.65
C ASN A 348 -13.46 12.55 -32.75
N ASN A 349 -12.55 13.47 -32.39
CA ASN A 349 -11.59 14.04 -33.32
C ASN A 349 -10.32 13.19 -33.41
N THR A 350 -9.59 13.31 -34.51
CA THR A 350 -8.30 12.63 -34.74
C THR A 350 -7.15 13.26 -33.97
N THR A 351 -7.44 14.14 -33.01
CA THR A 351 -6.46 14.96 -32.29
C THR A 351 -5.67 14.10 -31.30
N THR A 352 -4.36 14.03 -31.51
CA THR A 352 -3.43 13.39 -30.57
C THR A 352 -3.16 14.31 -29.36
N TYR A 353 -2.52 13.76 -28.34
CA TYR A 353 -2.13 14.57 -27.19
C TYR A 353 -1.06 15.57 -27.60
N ASN A 354 -1.27 16.85 -27.27
CA ASN A 354 -0.30 17.90 -27.55
C ASN A 354 0.76 17.91 -26.43
N PRO A 355 2.02 17.50 -26.69
CA PRO A 355 3.06 17.46 -25.68
C PRO A 355 3.31 18.83 -25.02
N LYS A 356 3.14 19.92 -25.79
CA LYS A 356 3.34 21.31 -25.31
C LYS A 356 2.33 21.74 -24.25
N SER A 357 1.22 21.01 -24.09
CA SER A 357 0.28 21.29 -23.00
C SER A 357 0.86 21.01 -21.60
N LEU A 358 1.98 20.28 -21.51
CA LEU A 358 2.71 20.07 -20.27
C LEU A 358 3.50 21.32 -19.82
N ASP A 359 3.81 22.26 -20.72
CA ASP A 359 4.68 23.40 -20.39
C ASP A 359 4.14 24.26 -19.24
N SER A 360 2.82 24.51 -19.19
CA SER A 360 2.21 25.25 -18.08
C SER A 360 2.26 24.43 -16.78
N LEU A 361 2.11 23.11 -16.87
CA LEU A 361 2.19 22.24 -15.71
C LEU A 361 3.60 22.16 -15.15
N PHE A 362 4.64 22.22 -16.00
CA PHE A 362 6.02 22.27 -15.52
C PHE A 362 6.27 23.52 -14.68
N PHE A 363 5.77 24.68 -15.12
CA PHE A 363 5.88 25.92 -14.36
C PHE A 363 5.15 25.84 -13.00
N GLU A 364 3.97 25.22 -12.96
CA GLU A 364 3.15 25.12 -11.74
C GLU A 364 3.60 24.02 -10.77
N LYS A 365 4.16 22.91 -11.28
CA LYS A 365 4.32 21.65 -10.52
C LYS A 365 5.76 21.21 -10.31
N ILE A 366 6.74 21.75 -11.04
CA ILE A 366 8.15 21.46 -10.75
C ILE A 366 8.60 22.30 -9.54
N PRO A 367 9.14 21.69 -8.47
CA PRO A 367 9.54 22.43 -7.28
C PRO A 367 10.75 23.35 -7.52
N GLY A 368 10.68 24.57 -6.99
CA GLY A 368 11.78 25.54 -7.03
C GLY A 368 12.05 26.06 -8.44
N ASP A 369 13.32 26.24 -8.77
CA ASP A 369 13.76 26.88 -10.00
C ASP A 369 14.15 25.84 -11.07
N ILE A 370 13.55 25.94 -12.25
CA ILE A 370 13.94 25.17 -13.43
C ILE A 370 15.21 25.78 -14.01
N ILE A 371 16.30 25.01 -13.99
CA ILE A 371 17.63 25.43 -14.47
C ILE A 371 17.79 25.08 -15.95
N GLU A 372 17.25 23.94 -16.35
CA GLU A 372 17.34 23.44 -17.72
C GLU A 372 16.03 22.77 -18.10
N LYS A 373 15.55 23.05 -19.32
CA LYS A 373 14.42 22.37 -19.95
C LYS A 373 14.74 22.14 -21.42
N LYS A 374 14.91 20.89 -21.82
CA LYS A 374 15.13 20.48 -23.22
C LYS A 374 13.90 19.75 -23.73
N TYR A 375 13.42 20.15 -24.90
CA TYR A 375 12.35 19.46 -25.62
C TYR A 375 12.92 18.79 -26.87
N VAL A 376 12.60 17.52 -27.07
CA VAL A 376 12.98 16.75 -28.25
C VAL A 376 11.74 16.06 -28.79
N GLU A 377 11.51 16.20 -30.10
CA GLU A 377 10.41 15.54 -30.79
C GLU A 377 10.98 14.57 -31.83
N GLN A 378 10.49 13.33 -31.79
CA GLN A 378 10.84 12.27 -32.72
C GLN A 378 9.58 11.79 -33.44
N ALA A 379 9.76 10.93 -34.45
CA ALA A 379 8.65 10.48 -35.31
C ALA A 379 7.47 9.88 -34.53
N ASN A 380 7.72 9.17 -33.43
CA ASN A 380 6.69 8.42 -32.69
C ASN A 380 6.54 8.83 -31.22
N TYR A 381 7.35 9.76 -30.71
CA TYR A 381 7.22 10.27 -29.35
C TYR A 381 7.87 11.65 -29.20
N ALA A 382 7.44 12.40 -28.20
CA ALA A 382 8.11 13.60 -27.75
C ALA A 382 8.67 13.39 -26.34
N SER A 383 9.68 14.18 -25.96
CA SER A 383 10.23 14.12 -24.61
C SER A 383 10.65 15.49 -24.09
N TYR A 384 10.49 15.66 -22.78
CA TYR A 384 11.06 16.76 -22.02
C TYR A 384 12.11 16.24 -21.05
N ASP A 385 13.23 16.93 -20.94
CA ASP A 385 14.31 16.67 -20.01
C ASP A 385 14.53 17.93 -19.17
N ILE A 386 14.28 17.82 -17.86
CA ILE A 386 14.14 18.97 -16.95
C ILE A 386 15.05 18.79 -15.75
N LYS A 387 15.90 19.79 -15.49
CA LYS A 387 16.73 19.89 -14.29
C LYS A 387 16.25 21.08 -13.46
N ASN A 388 16.01 20.87 -12.18
CA ASN A 388 15.59 21.91 -11.25
C ASN A 388 16.34 21.82 -9.91
N ILE A 389 16.34 22.91 -9.16
CA ILE A 389 16.76 22.95 -7.75
C ILE A 389 15.56 23.41 -6.92
N THR A 390 15.22 22.67 -5.87
CA THR A 390 14.15 23.02 -4.95
C THR A 390 14.49 24.30 -4.17
N LYS A 391 13.49 24.92 -3.53
CA LYS A 391 13.73 26.05 -2.62
C LYS A 391 14.69 25.72 -1.46
N THR A 392 14.76 24.46 -1.06
CA THR A 392 15.67 23.95 -0.01
C THR A 392 17.07 23.63 -0.54
N GLY A 393 17.36 23.83 -1.84
CA GLY A 393 18.68 23.60 -2.43
C GLY A 393 18.91 22.16 -2.93
N ASN A 394 17.87 21.33 -2.99
CA ASN A 394 17.97 19.94 -3.45
C ASN A 394 17.89 19.87 -4.97
N ALA A 395 18.87 19.26 -5.62
CA ALA A 395 18.87 19.05 -7.05
C ALA A 395 17.91 17.91 -7.44
N GLN A 396 17.20 18.10 -8.54
CA GLN A 396 16.29 17.12 -9.12
C GLN A 396 16.49 17.06 -10.65
N HIS A 397 16.20 15.89 -11.23
CA HIS A 397 16.22 15.65 -12.67
C HIS A 397 14.99 14.81 -13.03
N SER A 398 14.17 15.30 -13.95
CA SER A 398 12.98 14.61 -14.44
C SER A 398 12.99 14.51 -15.96
N LYS A 399 12.53 13.39 -16.49
CA LYS A 399 12.35 13.14 -17.91
C LYS A 399 10.95 12.63 -18.19
N PHE A 400 10.27 13.25 -19.14
CA PHE A 400 8.92 12.91 -19.55
C PHE A 400 8.95 12.39 -20.98
N TYR A 401 8.37 11.22 -21.22
CA TYR A 401 8.13 10.69 -22.56
C TYR A 401 6.64 10.73 -22.86
N ILE A 402 6.28 11.25 -24.02
CA ILE A 402 4.90 11.37 -24.50
C ILE A 402 4.79 10.48 -25.73
N THR A 403 4.15 9.32 -25.56
CA THR A 403 3.95 8.32 -26.61
C THR A 403 2.48 8.35 -27.09
N PRO A 404 2.11 7.61 -28.16
CA PRO A 404 0.72 7.50 -28.57
C PRO A 404 -0.18 6.82 -27.52
N LEU A 405 0.40 5.99 -26.64
CA LEU A 405 -0.34 5.23 -25.63
C LEU A 405 -0.40 5.94 -24.28
N GLU A 406 0.71 6.51 -23.84
CA GLU A 406 0.87 6.99 -22.45
C GLU A 406 1.91 8.10 -22.30
N ILE A 407 1.81 8.83 -21.19
CA ILE A 407 2.86 9.71 -20.67
C ILE A 407 3.64 8.96 -19.60
N ILE A 408 4.96 8.94 -19.72
CA ILE A 408 5.89 8.29 -18.78
C ILE A 408 6.74 9.39 -18.14
N SER A 409 6.58 9.58 -16.83
CA SER A 409 7.41 10.45 -16.01
C SER A 409 8.46 9.62 -15.29
N ILE A 410 9.73 10.02 -15.38
CA ILE A 410 10.86 9.44 -14.66
C ILE A 410 11.53 10.57 -13.89
N ALA A 411 11.59 10.49 -12.57
CA ALA A 411 12.16 11.53 -11.72
C ALA A 411 13.20 10.95 -10.76
N MET A 412 14.34 11.62 -10.65
CA MET A 412 15.38 11.36 -9.66
C MET A 412 15.44 12.53 -8.67
N THR A 413 15.31 12.21 -7.38
CA THR A 413 15.31 13.16 -6.27
C THR A 413 16.33 12.74 -5.23
N GLY A 414 16.84 13.70 -4.46
CA GLY A 414 17.70 13.44 -3.30
C GLY A 414 18.22 14.73 -2.68
N PRO A 415 18.94 14.64 -1.55
CA PRO A 415 19.41 15.81 -0.83
C PRO A 415 20.55 16.52 -1.56
N ALA A 416 20.64 17.84 -1.39
CA ALA A 416 21.70 18.70 -1.88
C ALA A 416 22.06 18.43 -3.36
N ASN A 417 23.34 18.16 -3.65
CA ASN A 417 23.84 17.90 -5.01
C ASN A 417 23.85 16.42 -5.41
N TYR A 418 23.27 15.52 -4.61
CA TYR A 418 23.28 14.06 -4.86
C TYR A 418 22.87 13.71 -6.30
N VAL A 419 21.76 14.29 -6.78
CA VAL A 419 21.25 14.01 -8.13
C VAL A 419 22.25 14.45 -9.20
N ARG A 420 22.89 15.62 -9.06
CA ARG A 420 23.88 16.09 -10.03
C ARG A 420 25.11 15.20 -10.12
N GLN A 421 25.44 14.50 -9.03
CA GLN A 421 26.58 13.60 -9.01
C GLN A 421 26.32 12.31 -9.80
N TYR A 422 25.07 11.82 -9.82
CA TYR A 422 24.74 10.48 -10.33
C TYR A 422 23.72 10.44 -11.46
N GLU A 423 23.10 11.57 -11.84
CA GLU A 423 22.04 11.61 -12.86
C GLU A 423 22.48 11.07 -14.22
N ASN A 424 23.72 11.31 -14.66
CA ASN A 424 24.18 10.86 -15.98
C ASN A 424 24.25 9.32 -16.07
N GLU A 425 24.57 8.63 -14.97
CA GLU A 425 24.56 7.16 -14.95
C GLU A 425 23.14 6.61 -15.24
N VAL A 426 22.09 7.34 -14.84
CA VAL A 426 20.70 6.95 -15.03
C VAL A 426 20.15 7.48 -16.36
N PHE A 427 20.14 8.79 -16.56
CA PHE A 427 19.36 9.46 -17.62
C PHE A 427 19.93 9.27 -19.03
N GLU A 428 21.24 9.06 -19.16
CA GLU A 428 21.86 8.70 -20.45
C GLU A 428 21.56 7.25 -20.85
N ASN A 429 21.16 6.41 -19.89
CA ASN A 429 20.92 4.98 -20.07
C ASN A 429 19.43 4.59 -20.06
N ILE A 430 18.51 5.56 -20.09
CA ILE A 430 17.07 5.31 -20.20
C ILE A 430 16.74 4.88 -21.63
N LYS A 431 16.05 3.75 -21.78
CA LYS A 431 15.49 3.27 -23.04
C LYS A 431 14.00 3.00 -22.89
N ILE A 432 13.22 3.45 -23.88
CA ILE A 432 11.79 3.10 -24.00
C ILE A 432 11.61 1.96 -25.01
N LYS A 433 10.52 1.19 -24.89
CA LYS A 433 10.19 0.09 -25.81
C LYS A 433 10.20 0.60 -27.26
N PRO A 434 10.87 -0.09 -28.19
CA PRO A 434 10.98 0.38 -29.57
C PRO A 434 9.64 0.26 -30.30
N PHE A 435 9.38 1.21 -31.19
CA PHE A 435 8.22 1.22 -32.08
C PHE A 435 8.46 0.27 -33.27
N LYS A 436 8.28 -1.03 -33.04
CA LYS A 436 8.39 -2.07 -34.07
C LYS A 436 7.04 -2.35 -34.73
N ASN A 437 7.07 -2.81 -35.97
CA ASN A 437 5.87 -3.20 -36.76
C ASN A 437 5.57 -4.71 -36.63
N GLU A 438 6.00 -5.32 -35.53
CA GLU A 438 5.82 -6.75 -35.25
C GLU A 438 4.67 -6.96 -34.28
N TRP A 439 4.08 -8.15 -34.30
CA TRP A 439 3.10 -8.60 -33.32
C TRP A 439 3.76 -9.59 -32.37
N GLU A 440 3.41 -9.52 -31.09
CA GLU A 440 3.89 -10.43 -30.06
C GLU A 440 2.74 -11.12 -29.36
N LYS A 441 2.99 -12.37 -28.93
CA LYS A 441 2.04 -13.13 -28.13
C LYS A 441 2.21 -12.75 -26.66
N ILE A 442 1.16 -12.23 -26.04
CA ILE A 442 1.12 -11.93 -24.61
C ILE A 442 0.43 -13.06 -23.88
N LYS A 443 1.07 -13.49 -22.78
CA LYS A 443 0.52 -14.40 -21.79
C LYS A 443 0.75 -13.80 -20.41
N PRO A 444 -0.30 -13.52 -19.62
CA PRO A 444 -0.13 -13.11 -18.24
C PRO A 444 0.66 -14.13 -17.42
N LEU A 445 1.37 -13.65 -16.40
CA LEU A 445 2.20 -14.48 -15.53
C LEU A 445 1.38 -15.53 -14.76
N LYS A 446 0.11 -15.22 -14.47
CA LYS A 446 -0.84 -16.10 -13.80
C LYS A 446 -1.73 -16.90 -14.76
N GLY A 447 -1.47 -16.88 -16.07
CA GLY A 447 -2.35 -17.50 -17.06
C GLY A 447 -3.68 -16.76 -17.22
N GLY A 448 -4.77 -17.48 -17.47
CA GLY A 448 -6.10 -16.91 -17.70
C GLY A 448 -6.42 -16.69 -19.18
N PHE A 449 -5.50 -16.09 -19.95
CA PHE A 449 -5.65 -15.94 -21.39
C PHE A 449 -4.30 -15.82 -22.12
N GLU A 450 -4.35 -15.87 -23.44
CA GLU A 450 -3.28 -15.44 -24.33
C GLU A 450 -3.86 -14.70 -25.54
N ALA A 451 -3.12 -13.75 -26.10
CA ALA A 451 -3.52 -13.00 -27.31
C ALA A 451 -2.29 -12.48 -28.07
N GLU A 452 -2.41 -12.30 -29.38
CA GLU A 452 -1.41 -11.58 -30.19
C GLU A 452 -1.75 -10.09 -30.22
N ILE A 453 -0.76 -9.21 -30.03
CA ILE A 453 -0.96 -7.76 -30.05
C ILE A 453 0.25 -7.05 -30.69
N PRO A 454 0.12 -5.83 -31.24
CA PRO A 454 1.29 -5.08 -31.71
C PRO A 454 2.36 -4.91 -30.62
N SER A 455 3.62 -5.06 -31.01
CA SER A 455 4.77 -5.09 -30.10
C SER A 455 4.98 -3.79 -29.31
N PHE A 456 4.56 -2.63 -29.82
CA PHE A 456 4.50 -1.43 -28.99
C PHE A 456 3.21 -1.43 -28.15
N ASN A 457 3.32 -1.96 -26.94
CA ASN A 457 2.23 -2.11 -25.98
C ASN A 457 2.72 -1.94 -24.55
N PHE A 458 1.77 -1.63 -23.66
CA PHE A 458 1.94 -1.75 -22.22
C PHE A 458 1.02 -2.83 -21.65
N VAL A 459 1.41 -3.37 -20.49
CA VAL A 459 0.62 -4.36 -19.74
C VAL A 459 0.63 -3.97 -18.26
N PHE A 460 -0.51 -3.54 -17.74
CA PHE A 460 -0.72 -3.25 -16.33
C PHE A 460 -1.40 -4.41 -15.60
N GLY A 461 -1.14 -4.50 -14.29
CA GLY A 461 -1.76 -5.50 -13.40
C GLY A 461 -1.21 -6.92 -13.52
N ASN A 462 -0.18 -7.16 -14.34
CA ASN A 462 0.45 -8.47 -14.51
C ASN A 462 1.42 -8.81 -13.35
N SER A 463 0.87 -8.96 -12.15
CA SER A 463 1.61 -9.26 -10.92
C SER A 463 1.55 -10.74 -10.56
N VAL A 464 2.69 -11.32 -10.15
CA VAL A 464 2.72 -12.68 -9.56
C VAL A 464 2.15 -12.73 -8.14
N GLU A 465 2.10 -11.59 -7.45
CA GLU A 465 1.79 -11.53 -6.02
C GLU A 465 0.43 -10.93 -5.70
N LYS A 466 -0.19 -10.19 -6.64
CA LYS A 466 -1.45 -9.49 -6.43
C LYS A 466 -2.52 -10.02 -7.38
N GLY A 467 -3.75 -10.19 -6.90
CA GLY A 467 -4.91 -10.61 -7.70
C GLY A 467 -5.54 -9.45 -8.48
N THR A 468 -4.71 -8.70 -9.21
CA THR A 468 -5.12 -7.52 -9.98
C THR A 468 -5.66 -7.89 -11.35
N ASN A 469 -6.61 -7.09 -11.84
CA ASN A 469 -7.06 -7.13 -13.23
C ASN A 469 -5.93 -6.74 -14.20
N ILE A 470 -5.99 -7.26 -15.42
CA ILE A 470 -5.00 -6.98 -16.47
C ILE A 470 -5.59 -5.98 -17.46
N ASP A 471 -4.85 -4.90 -17.71
CA ASP A 471 -5.18 -3.89 -18.70
C ASP A 471 -4.03 -3.76 -19.70
N ILE A 472 -4.31 -3.99 -20.97
CA ILE A 472 -3.35 -3.95 -22.09
C ILE A 472 -3.81 -2.90 -23.09
N GLN A 473 -2.86 -2.09 -23.58
CA GLN A 473 -3.06 -1.30 -24.79
C GLN A 473 -1.86 -1.40 -25.70
N ALA A 474 -2.12 -1.38 -27.00
CA ALA A 474 -1.11 -1.44 -28.03
C ALA A 474 -1.40 -0.45 -29.15
N TYR A 475 -0.33 -0.04 -29.83
CA TYR A 475 -0.38 0.86 -30.97
C TYR A 475 0.34 0.23 -32.16
N ASP A 476 -0.36 0.16 -33.29
CA ASP A 476 0.19 -0.23 -34.57
C ASP A 476 0.55 1.01 -35.39
N ASN A 477 1.84 1.20 -35.61
CA ASN A 477 2.36 2.39 -36.26
C ASN A 477 2.00 2.51 -37.76
N PRO A 478 2.00 1.43 -38.57
CA PRO A 478 1.60 1.47 -39.98
C PRO A 478 0.15 1.92 -40.21
N GLU A 479 -0.82 1.33 -39.50
CA GLU A 479 -2.24 1.67 -39.68
C GLU A 479 -2.70 2.84 -38.78
N LYS A 480 -1.83 3.32 -37.88
CA LYS A 480 -2.19 4.27 -36.82
C LYS A 480 -3.39 3.73 -36.01
N ALA A 481 -3.38 2.43 -35.75
CA ALA A 481 -4.46 1.70 -35.11
C ALA A 481 -4.14 1.42 -33.64
N TYR A 482 -5.19 1.33 -32.82
CA TYR A 482 -5.08 1.07 -31.39
C TYR A 482 -5.82 -0.21 -31.03
N TYR A 483 -5.26 -0.96 -30.10
CA TYR A 483 -5.84 -2.19 -29.58
C TYR A 483 -5.85 -2.11 -28.06
N PHE A 484 -6.91 -2.62 -27.44
CA PHE A 484 -6.97 -2.73 -25.99
C PHE A 484 -7.60 -4.06 -25.57
N LEU A 485 -7.16 -4.58 -24.44
CA LEU A 485 -7.72 -5.76 -23.78
C LEU A 485 -7.83 -5.45 -22.29
N ARG A 486 -9.03 -5.59 -21.75
CA ARG A 486 -9.32 -5.35 -20.34
C ARG A 486 -9.90 -6.61 -19.71
N GLU A 487 -9.24 -7.12 -18.70
CA GLU A 487 -9.77 -8.13 -17.81
C GLU A 487 -10.48 -7.43 -16.64
N LYS A 488 -11.67 -7.91 -16.27
CA LYS A 488 -12.40 -7.48 -15.08
C LYS A 488 -12.85 -8.68 -14.27
N THR A 489 -12.48 -8.68 -13.00
CA THR A 489 -12.87 -9.68 -12.01
C THR A 489 -14.12 -9.19 -11.27
N LEU A 490 -15.29 -9.60 -11.74
CA LEU A 490 -16.57 -9.18 -11.19
C LEU A 490 -17.05 -10.23 -10.19
N ASN A 491 -16.95 -9.90 -8.90
CA ASN A 491 -17.38 -10.78 -7.80
C ASN A 491 -18.79 -10.44 -7.28
N ASP A 492 -19.52 -9.58 -7.98
CA ASP A 492 -20.90 -9.24 -7.66
C ASP A 492 -21.83 -10.33 -8.19
N THR A 493 -22.57 -10.96 -7.29
CA THR A 493 -23.52 -12.02 -7.61
C THR A 493 -24.97 -11.54 -7.57
N SER A 494 -25.22 -10.29 -7.16
CA SER A 494 -26.57 -9.75 -6.95
C SER A 494 -27.24 -9.26 -8.24
N PHE A 495 -26.47 -9.00 -9.30
CA PHE A 495 -26.95 -8.48 -10.58
C PHE A 495 -26.60 -9.38 -11.78
N LEU A 496 -26.38 -10.68 -11.53
CA LEU A 496 -26.00 -11.63 -12.59
C LEU A 496 -27.14 -11.82 -13.59
N GLU A 497 -26.82 -11.67 -14.86
CA GLU A 497 -27.71 -11.93 -15.99
C GLU A 497 -27.14 -13.05 -16.86
N ASN A 498 -27.86 -13.44 -17.92
CA ASN A 498 -27.31 -14.39 -18.88
C ASN A 498 -26.17 -13.74 -19.70
N SER A 499 -25.18 -14.53 -20.12
CA SER A 499 -23.97 -14.02 -20.77
C SER A 499 -24.23 -13.22 -22.04
N GLU A 500 -25.24 -13.58 -22.84
CA GLU A 500 -25.61 -12.82 -24.04
C GLU A 500 -26.05 -11.39 -23.69
N TYR A 501 -26.90 -11.25 -22.67
CA TYR A 501 -27.33 -9.95 -22.17
C TYR A 501 -26.16 -9.14 -21.60
N GLU A 502 -25.35 -9.74 -20.72
CA GLU A 502 -24.23 -9.03 -20.08
C GLU A 502 -23.24 -8.50 -21.11
N GLN A 503 -22.84 -9.35 -22.06
CA GLN A 503 -21.89 -8.98 -23.11
C GLN A 503 -22.44 -7.89 -24.03
N LYS A 504 -23.71 -8.02 -24.43
CA LYS A 504 -24.40 -7.00 -25.22
C LYS A 504 -24.47 -5.67 -24.45
N GLN A 505 -24.76 -5.72 -23.16
CA GLN A 505 -24.88 -4.53 -22.33
C GLN A 505 -23.52 -3.84 -22.10
N ILE A 506 -22.44 -4.60 -21.93
CA ILE A 506 -21.07 -4.07 -21.88
C ILE A 506 -20.77 -3.28 -23.16
N HIS A 507 -21.06 -3.84 -24.35
CA HIS A 507 -20.80 -3.17 -25.62
C HIS A 507 -21.69 -1.93 -25.81
N TYR A 508 -22.98 -2.03 -25.48
CA TYR A 508 -23.91 -0.90 -25.53
C TYR A 508 -23.43 0.27 -24.67
N GLN A 509 -23.09 0.02 -23.40
CA GLN A 509 -22.59 1.06 -22.50
C GLN A 509 -21.21 1.61 -22.93
N PHE A 510 -20.37 0.77 -23.54
CA PHE A 510 -19.10 1.23 -24.11
C PHE A 510 -19.31 2.25 -25.24
N TYR A 511 -20.17 1.94 -26.21
CA TYR A 511 -20.44 2.87 -27.31
C TYR A 511 -21.29 4.07 -26.90
N LEU A 512 -22.14 3.94 -25.88
CA LEU A 512 -22.92 5.06 -25.35
C LEU A 512 -22.01 6.21 -24.87
N GLN A 513 -20.83 5.90 -24.32
CA GLN A 513 -19.81 6.91 -23.96
C GLN A 513 -19.34 7.74 -25.16
N GLN A 514 -19.49 7.22 -26.37
CA GLN A 514 -19.10 7.85 -27.63
C GLN A 514 -20.29 8.46 -28.38
N ASN A 515 -21.48 8.48 -27.77
CA ASN A 515 -22.75 8.83 -28.41
C ASN A 515 -23.04 7.95 -29.64
N GLN A 516 -22.77 6.66 -29.53
CA GLN A 516 -22.95 5.67 -30.60
C GLN A 516 -23.70 4.45 -30.07
N ASP A 517 -24.23 3.65 -30.99
CA ASP A 517 -24.84 2.36 -30.69
C ASP A 517 -24.02 1.20 -31.28
N SER A 518 -24.26 -0.01 -30.76
CA SER A 518 -23.71 -1.25 -31.28
C SER A 518 -24.34 -1.60 -32.63
N THR A 519 -23.51 -1.79 -33.65
CA THR A 519 -23.93 -2.31 -34.97
C THR A 519 -23.26 -3.65 -35.25
N ALA A 520 -23.78 -4.41 -36.23
CA ALA A 520 -23.26 -5.71 -36.63
C ALA A 520 -22.99 -6.66 -35.44
N THR A 521 -23.95 -6.73 -34.52
CA THR A 521 -23.83 -7.52 -33.29
C THR A 521 -24.00 -9.00 -33.57
N GLN A 522 -23.14 -9.85 -33.00
CA GLN A 522 -23.25 -11.30 -33.10
C GLN A 522 -22.82 -11.96 -31.79
N TYR A 523 -23.67 -12.84 -31.26
CA TYR A 523 -23.37 -13.70 -30.13
C TYR A 523 -23.00 -15.10 -30.60
N ASN A 524 -21.88 -15.63 -30.11
CA ASN A 524 -21.42 -17.00 -30.33
C ASN A 524 -21.57 -17.81 -29.04
N LYS A 525 -22.55 -18.71 -29.03
CA LYS A 525 -22.84 -19.58 -27.88
C LYS A 525 -21.72 -20.57 -27.54
N ILE A 526 -20.95 -21.02 -28.55
CA ILE A 526 -19.89 -22.01 -28.37
C ILE A 526 -18.67 -21.38 -27.71
N GLU A 527 -18.28 -20.19 -28.17
CA GLU A 527 -17.15 -19.44 -27.61
C GLU A 527 -17.53 -18.63 -26.37
N ASN A 528 -18.82 -18.58 -26.02
CA ASN A 528 -19.38 -17.64 -25.05
C ASN A 528 -18.86 -16.21 -25.27
N SER A 529 -18.98 -15.73 -26.50
CA SER A 529 -18.40 -14.46 -26.95
C SER A 529 -19.40 -13.60 -27.71
N PHE A 530 -19.24 -12.28 -27.62
CA PHE A 530 -20.06 -11.31 -28.35
C PHE A 530 -19.16 -10.34 -29.10
N VAL A 531 -19.50 -10.06 -30.36
CA VAL A 531 -18.79 -9.09 -31.19
C VAL A 531 -19.75 -7.99 -31.66
N SER A 532 -19.22 -6.79 -31.83
CA SER A 532 -19.94 -5.69 -32.47
C SER A 532 -18.99 -4.69 -33.11
N SER A 533 -19.52 -3.80 -33.93
CA SER A 533 -18.79 -2.68 -34.53
C SER A 533 -19.53 -1.36 -34.35
N SER A 534 -18.81 -0.26 -34.47
CA SER A 534 -19.36 1.09 -34.55
C SER A 534 -18.31 2.05 -35.15
N LYS A 535 -18.48 3.36 -34.96
CA LYS A 535 -17.52 4.39 -35.36
C LYS A 535 -17.20 5.35 -34.21
N ILE A 536 -15.99 5.92 -34.21
CA ILE A 536 -15.60 7.03 -33.35
C ILE A 536 -15.07 8.14 -34.28
N GLY A 537 -15.91 9.15 -34.51
CA GLY A 537 -15.72 10.05 -35.66
C GLY A 537 -15.72 9.24 -36.96
N ASP A 538 -14.68 9.37 -37.77
CA ASP A 538 -14.53 8.62 -39.02
C ASP A 538 -13.82 7.27 -38.87
N ARG A 539 -13.36 6.93 -37.65
CA ARG A 539 -12.54 5.74 -37.39
C ARG A 539 -13.43 4.59 -36.98
N ASN A 540 -13.23 3.43 -37.59
CA ASN A 540 -13.97 2.22 -37.22
C ASN A 540 -13.53 1.73 -35.84
N ILE A 541 -14.48 1.32 -35.01
CA ILE A 541 -14.25 0.58 -33.77
C ILE A 541 -14.91 -0.78 -33.85
N LYS A 542 -14.24 -1.82 -33.36
CA LYS A 542 -14.82 -3.13 -33.12
C LYS A 542 -14.54 -3.56 -31.69
N LEU A 543 -15.48 -4.29 -31.11
CA LEU A 543 -15.37 -4.86 -29.77
C LEU A 543 -15.61 -6.37 -29.81
N LYS A 544 -14.93 -7.10 -28.93
CA LYS A 544 -15.21 -8.51 -28.61
C LYS A 544 -15.22 -8.67 -27.09
N THR A 545 -16.24 -9.30 -26.53
CA THR A 545 -16.25 -9.73 -25.13
C THR A 545 -16.26 -11.24 -25.00
N VAL A 546 -15.62 -11.74 -23.95
CA VAL A 546 -15.61 -13.16 -23.57
C VAL A 546 -15.80 -13.24 -22.05
N ILE A 547 -16.67 -14.14 -21.58
CA ILE A 547 -16.92 -14.36 -20.15
C ILE A 547 -16.48 -15.77 -19.75
N SER A 548 -15.72 -15.87 -18.66
CA SER A 548 -15.30 -17.14 -18.05
C SER A 548 -15.43 -17.06 -16.53
N GLY A 549 -16.53 -17.59 -15.98
CA GLY A 549 -16.84 -17.48 -14.55
C GLY A 549 -16.96 -16.02 -14.12
N ASN A 550 -16.17 -15.59 -13.13
CA ASN A 550 -16.13 -14.21 -12.65
C ASN A 550 -15.14 -13.32 -13.43
N LYS A 551 -14.54 -13.83 -14.51
CA LYS A 551 -13.59 -13.11 -15.36
C LYS A 551 -14.26 -12.69 -16.66
N TYR A 552 -14.21 -11.39 -16.91
CA TYR A 552 -14.79 -10.75 -18.08
C TYR A 552 -13.67 -10.10 -18.86
N TYR A 553 -13.59 -10.39 -20.16
CA TYR A 553 -12.58 -9.85 -21.04
C TYR A 553 -13.26 -8.97 -22.08
N MET A 554 -12.82 -7.73 -22.23
CA MET A 554 -13.25 -6.83 -23.30
C MET A 554 -12.04 -6.46 -24.15
N LEU A 555 -12.09 -6.86 -25.42
CA LEU A 555 -11.12 -6.54 -26.45
C LEU A 555 -11.70 -5.46 -27.36
N GLY A 556 -10.87 -4.53 -27.80
CA GLY A 556 -11.28 -3.54 -28.79
C GLY A 556 -10.16 -3.18 -29.76
N SER A 557 -10.56 -2.81 -30.97
CA SER A 557 -9.68 -2.24 -31.98
C SER A 557 -10.27 -0.94 -32.52
N VAL A 558 -9.43 0.08 -32.70
CA VAL A 558 -9.81 1.40 -33.22
C VAL A 558 -8.91 1.75 -34.39
N ASN A 559 -9.52 2.12 -35.51
CA ASN A 559 -8.85 2.44 -36.78
C ASN A 559 -8.03 1.29 -37.40
N ALA A 560 -8.25 0.05 -36.95
CA ALA A 560 -7.59 -1.14 -37.50
C ALA A 560 -8.23 -1.60 -38.82
N SER A 561 -7.41 -2.15 -39.72
CA SER A 561 -7.93 -2.89 -40.88
C SER A 561 -8.73 -4.12 -40.44
N ALA A 562 -9.64 -4.58 -41.31
CA ALA A 562 -10.42 -5.78 -41.02
C ALA A 562 -9.52 -7.01 -40.76
N VAL A 563 -8.38 -7.11 -41.46
CA VAL A 563 -7.40 -8.18 -41.32
C VAL A 563 -6.78 -8.17 -39.92
N ASN A 564 -6.23 -7.04 -39.48
CA ASN A 564 -5.56 -6.95 -38.19
C ASN A 564 -6.54 -6.98 -37.00
N ALA A 565 -7.73 -6.41 -37.15
CA ALA A 565 -8.79 -6.54 -36.14
C ALA A 565 -9.21 -8.00 -35.96
N ASN A 566 -9.38 -8.75 -37.06
CA ASN A 566 -9.71 -10.17 -37.00
C ASN A 566 -8.57 -10.98 -36.39
N ARG A 567 -7.30 -10.73 -36.79
CA ARG A 567 -6.11 -11.35 -36.19
C ARG A 567 -6.10 -11.19 -34.66
N PHE A 568 -6.30 -9.97 -34.16
CA PHE A 568 -6.35 -9.72 -32.73
C PHE A 568 -7.45 -10.53 -32.03
N PHE A 569 -8.68 -10.50 -32.56
CA PHE A 569 -9.83 -11.14 -31.92
C PHE A 569 -9.83 -12.67 -31.99
N THR A 570 -9.28 -13.26 -33.05
CA THR A 570 -9.16 -14.73 -33.19
C THR A 570 -7.97 -15.28 -32.44
N SER A 571 -6.94 -14.47 -32.17
CA SER A 571 -5.78 -14.87 -31.37
C SER A 571 -6.08 -15.01 -29.87
N PHE A 572 -7.19 -14.44 -29.38
CA PHE A 572 -7.56 -14.50 -27.98
C PHE A 572 -8.06 -15.90 -27.61
N VAL A 573 -7.35 -16.54 -26.68
CA VAL A 573 -7.68 -17.88 -26.19
C VAL A 573 -7.62 -17.89 -24.66
N LEU A 574 -8.62 -18.49 -24.02
CA LEU A 574 -8.60 -18.71 -22.58
C LEU A 574 -7.58 -19.79 -22.23
N THR A 575 -6.77 -19.55 -21.21
CA THR A 575 -5.81 -20.53 -20.70
C THR A 575 -6.06 -20.75 -19.21
N PRO A 576 -5.76 -21.95 -18.66
CA PRO A 576 -5.87 -22.18 -17.23
C PRO A 576 -5.08 -21.15 -16.42
N PHE A 577 -5.60 -20.78 -15.25
CA PHE A 577 -4.83 -20.00 -14.28
C PHE A 577 -3.70 -20.85 -13.67
N ASP A 578 -2.57 -20.22 -13.45
CA ASP A 578 -1.38 -20.81 -12.85
C ASP A 578 -1.30 -20.37 -11.38
N TYR A 579 -1.78 -21.24 -10.49
CA TYR A 579 -1.86 -20.98 -9.05
C TYR A 579 -0.51 -21.30 -8.37
N LYS A 580 0.22 -20.27 -7.94
CA LYS A 580 1.57 -20.41 -7.34
C LYS A 580 1.66 -19.95 -5.90
N SER A 581 0.62 -19.31 -5.40
CA SER A 581 0.66 -18.74 -4.06
C SER A 581 0.76 -19.82 -3.00
N LYS A 582 1.62 -19.58 -2.01
CA LYS A 582 1.73 -20.45 -0.83
C LYS A 582 0.40 -20.44 -0.09
N ALA A 583 -0.23 -21.61 0.02
CA ALA A 583 -1.48 -21.75 0.75
C ALA A 583 -1.25 -22.03 2.24
N LYS A 584 -2.24 -21.67 3.06
CA LYS A 584 -2.26 -21.92 4.50
C LYS A 584 -3.66 -22.33 4.92
N VAL A 585 -3.72 -23.29 5.83
CA VAL A 585 -4.99 -23.78 6.37
C VAL A 585 -5.50 -22.83 7.44
N LEU A 586 -6.65 -22.22 7.18
CA LEU A 586 -7.44 -21.52 8.18
C LEU A 586 -8.39 -22.52 8.86
N ILE A 587 -8.43 -22.47 10.19
CA ILE A 587 -9.38 -23.24 11.01
C ILE A 587 -10.28 -22.23 11.70
N ASP A 588 -11.57 -22.30 11.38
CA ASP A 588 -12.57 -21.44 11.99
C ASP A 588 -13.09 -22.07 13.30
N SER A 589 -13.11 -21.30 14.38
CA SER A 589 -13.53 -21.77 15.71
C SER A 589 -15.03 -21.65 15.98
N ILE A 590 -15.78 -20.96 15.10
CA ILE A 590 -17.22 -20.70 15.27
C ILE A 590 -18.03 -21.74 14.48
N ALA A 591 -17.73 -21.88 13.20
CA ALA A 591 -18.36 -22.78 12.26
C ALA A 591 -17.59 -24.11 12.08
N ASN A 592 -16.42 -24.27 12.71
CA ASN A 592 -15.63 -25.51 12.75
C ASN A 592 -15.24 -26.08 11.36
N TYR A 593 -15.09 -25.22 10.33
CA TYR A 593 -14.56 -25.63 9.03
C TYR A 593 -13.04 -25.44 8.95
N LYS A 594 -12.44 -26.12 7.97
CA LYS A 594 -11.06 -25.93 7.57
C LYS A 594 -11.02 -25.59 6.08
N ILE A 595 -10.28 -24.55 5.74
CA ILE A 595 -10.12 -24.12 4.36
C ILE A 595 -8.65 -23.83 4.08
N GLU A 596 -8.18 -24.27 2.92
CA GLU A 596 -6.85 -23.95 2.42
C GLU A 596 -6.97 -22.72 1.51
N ILE A 597 -6.32 -21.62 1.89
CA ILE A 597 -6.41 -20.33 1.20
C ILE A 597 -5.00 -19.74 0.97
N PRO A 598 -4.79 -18.95 -0.10
CA PRO A 598 -3.53 -18.23 -0.31
C PRO A 598 -3.16 -17.38 0.91
N GLU A 599 -1.97 -17.58 1.47
CA GLU A 599 -1.55 -16.94 2.72
C GLU A 599 -1.45 -15.42 2.57
N LYS A 600 -0.89 -14.93 1.46
CA LYS A 600 -0.60 -13.51 1.22
C LYS A 600 -1.87 -12.68 1.05
N GLU A 601 -2.83 -13.13 0.26
CA GLU A 601 -4.09 -12.43 -0.01
C GLU A 601 -5.08 -12.46 1.17
N ASN A 602 -4.81 -13.32 2.16
CA ASN A 602 -5.65 -13.53 3.34
C ASN A 602 -4.87 -13.32 4.64
N GLU A 603 -3.73 -12.61 4.58
CA GLU A 603 -2.80 -12.52 5.70
C GLU A 603 -3.46 -12.02 6.98
N ASN A 604 -4.34 -11.01 6.85
CA ASN A 604 -5.12 -10.44 7.95
C ASN A 604 -5.95 -11.48 8.74
N LEU A 605 -6.36 -12.59 8.11
CA LEU A 605 -7.11 -13.67 8.78
C LEU A 605 -6.23 -14.47 9.73
N PHE A 606 -4.95 -14.62 9.41
CA PHE A 606 -3.98 -15.33 10.23
C PHE A 606 -3.41 -14.44 11.34
N LEU A 607 -3.37 -13.12 11.09
CA LEU A 607 -2.86 -12.12 12.02
C LEU A 607 -3.87 -11.70 13.10
N LYS A 608 -5.14 -12.08 12.96
CA LYS A 608 -6.23 -11.80 13.93
C LYS A 608 -6.39 -10.31 14.27
N LEU A 609 -6.11 -9.42 13.31
CA LEU A 609 -6.21 -7.96 13.48
C LEU A 609 -7.67 -7.48 13.66
N ASN A 610 -8.66 -8.25 13.19
CA ASN A 610 -10.09 -7.91 13.25
C ASN A 610 -10.78 -8.31 14.57
N LYS A 611 -10.28 -7.87 15.72
CA LYS A 611 -10.92 -8.12 17.03
C LYS A 611 -11.88 -7.02 17.50
N ASN A 612 -12.48 -6.26 16.59
CA ASN A 612 -13.57 -5.34 16.94
C ASN A 612 -14.90 -6.03 17.30
N GLN A 613 -14.95 -7.37 17.28
CA GLN A 613 -16.12 -8.10 17.74
C GLN A 613 -16.19 -8.07 19.27
N ARG A 614 -17.02 -7.16 19.81
CA ARG A 614 -17.66 -7.38 21.10
C ARG A 614 -18.34 -8.75 21.02
N GLU A 615 -17.75 -9.78 21.62
CA GLU A 615 -18.53 -10.95 22.04
C GLU A 615 -19.51 -10.43 23.09
N ALA A 616 -20.66 -9.92 22.63
CA ALA A 616 -21.75 -9.61 23.53
C ALA A 616 -22.09 -10.93 24.22
N LYS A 617 -21.80 -11.04 25.52
CA LYS A 617 -22.24 -12.17 26.37
C LYS A 617 -23.78 -12.29 26.46
N ASN A 618 -24.51 -11.53 25.65
CA ASN A 618 -25.95 -11.50 25.62
C ASN A 618 -26.48 -12.69 24.79
N ALA A 619 -27.08 -13.67 25.48
CA ALA A 619 -27.64 -14.88 24.90
C ALA A 619 -28.84 -14.65 23.96
N PHE A 620 -29.37 -13.43 23.89
CA PHE A 620 -30.49 -13.02 23.04
C PHE A 620 -30.06 -12.37 21.72
N LYS A 621 -28.77 -12.14 21.49
CA LYS A 621 -28.29 -11.54 20.24
C LYS A 621 -27.97 -12.60 19.19
N VAL A 622 -28.47 -12.36 17.97
CA VAL A 622 -28.04 -13.04 16.76
C VAL A 622 -26.54 -12.80 16.57
N VAL A 623 -25.80 -13.84 16.19
CA VAL A 623 -24.40 -13.68 15.77
C VAL A 623 -24.35 -13.84 14.26
N ASN A 624 -24.12 -12.71 13.58
CA ASN A 624 -23.78 -12.68 12.16
C ASN A 624 -22.28 -12.56 12.02
N HIS A 625 -21.67 -13.43 11.24
CA HIS A 625 -20.26 -13.35 10.89
C HIS A 625 -20.12 -13.43 9.37
N TYR A 626 -19.49 -12.41 8.80
CA TYR A 626 -19.19 -12.34 7.37
C TYR A 626 -17.69 -12.42 7.20
N GLN A 627 -17.25 -13.43 6.45
CA GLN A 627 -15.84 -13.67 6.17
C GLN A 627 -15.64 -13.74 4.66
N ALA A 628 -14.70 -12.96 4.14
CA ALA A 628 -14.30 -13.07 2.75
C ALA A 628 -12.95 -13.80 2.66
N PHE A 629 -12.80 -14.63 1.64
CA PHE A 629 -11.55 -15.26 1.23
C PHE A 629 -11.20 -14.79 -0.17
N ASN A 630 -9.97 -14.34 -0.36
CA ASN A 630 -9.47 -13.89 -1.64
C ASN A 630 -8.55 -14.96 -2.23
N SER A 631 -8.68 -15.19 -3.53
CA SER A 631 -7.70 -15.97 -4.30
C SER A 631 -6.64 -15.05 -4.92
N GLU A 632 -5.53 -15.63 -5.31
CA GLU A 632 -4.45 -14.92 -6.03
C GLU A 632 -4.87 -14.43 -7.43
N THR A 633 -6.04 -14.86 -7.95
CA THR A 633 -6.60 -14.38 -9.21
C THR A 633 -7.68 -13.31 -9.00
N GLY A 634 -7.90 -12.85 -7.76
CA GLY A 634 -8.92 -11.85 -7.45
C GLY A 634 -10.34 -12.40 -7.30
N ARG A 635 -10.56 -13.70 -7.51
CA ARG A 635 -11.83 -14.36 -7.14
C ARG A 635 -12.02 -14.27 -5.63
N LYS A 636 -13.20 -13.81 -5.21
CA LYS A 636 -13.58 -13.66 -3.81
C LYS A 636 -14.70 -14.66 -3.47
N ILE A 637 -14.52 -15.38 -2.37
CA ILE A 637 -15.55 -16.22 -1.78
C ILE A 637 -16.03 -15.53 -0.50
N LYS A 638 -17.33 -15.26 -0.40
CA LYS A 638 -17.95 -14.72 0.82
C LYS A 638 -18.63 -15.87 1.56
N LEU A 639 -18.28 -16.04 2.83
CA LEU A 639 -18.94 -16.92 3.78
C LEU A 639 -19.76 -16.07 4.74
N ALA A 640 -21.07 -16.27 4.73
CA ALA A 640 -21.98 -15.73 5.72
C ALA A 640 -22.33 -16.83 6.72
N TYR A 641 -22.15 -16.55 8.00
CA TYR A 641 -22.52 -17.41 9.11
C TYR A 641 -23.58 -16.69 9.95
N HIS A 642 -24.71 -17.37 10.13
CA HIS A 642 -25.82 -16.89 10.95
C HIS A 642 -26.07 -17.87 12.09
N LYS A 643 -25.91 -17.41 13.32
CA LYS A 643 -26.26 -18.16 14.53
C LYS A 643 -27.45 -17.50 15.20
N PHE A 644 -28.55 -18.25 15.24
CA PHE A 644 -29.72 -17.88 16.00
C PHE A 644 -29.40 -17.76 17.51
N PRO A 645 -30.04 -16.82 18.22
CA PRO A 645 -30.05 -16.76 19.68
C PRO A 645 -30.40 -18.11 20.30
N LYS A 646 -29.98 -18.34 21.55
CA LYS A 646 -30.22 -19.61 22.26
C LYS A 646 -31.72 -19.99 22.33
N TYR A 647 -32.59 -18.99 22.29
CA TYR A 647 -34.04 -19.12 22.47
C TYR A 647 -34.83 -18.98 21.16
N GLU A 648 -34.16 -18.70 20.04
CA GLU A 648 -34.78 -18.65 18.73
C GLU A 648 -34.53 -19.97 18.00
N ARG A 649 -35.59 -20.56 17.44
CA ARG A 649 -35.51 -21.78 16.64
C ARG A 649 -36.37 -21.60 15.40
N THR A 650 -35.78 -21.79 14.23
CA THR A 650 -36.56 -21.96 12.99
C THR A 650 -37.15 -23.37 12.98
N LEU A 651 -38.47 -23.46 12.77
CA LEU A 651 -39.23 -24.69 13.06
C LEU A 651 -39.15 -25.76 11.94
N SER A 652 -38.64 -25.43 10.74
CA SER A 652 -38.47 -26.39 9.65
C SER A 652 -37.37 -26.02 8.65
N ILE A 653 -36.82 -27.02 7.97
CA ILE A 653 -35.87 -26.87 6.85
C ILE A 653 -36.44 -25.98 5.73
N ASP A 654 -37.75 -26.09 5.47
CA ASP A 654 -38.47 -25.29 4.48
C ASP A 654 -38.47 -23.80 4.84
N SER A 655 -38.47 -23.48 6.13
CA SER A 655 -38.43 -22.10 6.62
C SER A 655 -37.04 -21.49 6.41
N VAL A 656 -35.98 -22.27 6.64
CA VAL A 656 -34.59 -21.88 6.34
C VAL A 656 -34.40 -21.72 4.83
N GLN A 657 -34.92 -22.64 4.02
CA GLN A 657 -34.86 -22.55 2.56
C GLN A 657 -35.58 -21.30 2.04
N ARG A 658 -36.76 -20.99 2.58
CA ARG A 658 -37.53 -19.79 2.22
C ARG A 658 -36.78 -18.51 2.61
N MET A 659 -36.15 -18.50 3.80
CA MET A 659 -35.32 -17.39 4.27
C MET A 659 -34.12 -17.17 3.34
N LEU A 660 -33.36 -18.22 3.02
CA LEU A 660 -32.22 -18.16 2.10
C LEU A 660 -32.65 -17.72 0.69
N LYS A 661 -33.78 -18.24 0.19
CA LYS A 661 -34.35 -17.83 -1.10
C LYS A 661 -34.71 -16.34 -1.11
N LYS A 662 -35.35 -15.85 -0.04
CA LYS A 662 -35.69 -14.43 0.10
C LYS A 662 -34.45 -13.54 0.16
N GLU A 663 -33.42 -13.94 0.89
CA GLU A 663 -32.15 -13.19 0.98
C GLU A 663 -31.44 -13.16 -0.36
N PHE A 664 -31.29 -14.31 -1.02
CA PHE A 664 -30.60 -14.41 -2.30
C PHE A 664 -31.28 -13.60 -3.41
N LEU A 665 -32.62 -13.53 -3.39
CA LEU A 665 -33.41 -12.77 -4.35
C LEU A 665 -33.63 -11.30 -3.92
N ASN A 666 -32.99 -10.84 -2.82
CA ASN A 666 -33.23 -9.52 -2.23
C ASN A 666 -34.72 -9.21 -1.96
N GLN A 667 -35.55 -10.23 -1.72
CA GLN A 667 -36.99 -10.09 -1.42
C GLN A 667 -37.26 -9.56 0.00
N TYR A 668 -36.22 -9.23 0.76
CA TYR A 668 -36.29 -8.55 2.06
C TYR A 668 -36.37 -7.02 1.96
N VAL A 669 -36.35 -6.45 0.76
CA VAL A 669 -36.82 -5.06 0.58
C VAL A 669 -38.34 -5.10 0.71
N GLU A 670 -38.80 -5.23 1.96
CA GLU A 670 -40.17 -4.96 2.35
C GLU A 670 -40.50 -3.51 1.97
N ASP A 671 -41.73 -3.34 1.49
CA ASP A 671 -42.41 -2.10 1.13
C ASP A 671 -41.76 -0.81 1.71
N PRO A 672 -41.16 0.07 0.86
CA PRO A 672 -40.57 1.33 1.31
C PRO A 672 -41.57 2.26 2.03
N GLN A 673 -42.88 1.98 1.96
CA GLN A 673 -43.90 2.81 2.58
C GLN A 673 -44.01 2.68 4.11
N GLN A 674 -43.42 1.65 4.74
CA GLN A 674 -43.62 1.44 6.19
C GLN A 674 -42.57 2.03 7.13
N ASN A 675 -41.42 2.53 6.65
CA ASN A 675 -40.38 3.10 7.53
C ASN A 675 -39.85 4.46 7.04
N TYR A 676 -40.74 5.36 6.64
CA TYR A 676 -40.44 6.79 6.61
C TYR A 676 -40.57 7.35 8.04
N PHE A 677 -39.52 7.19 8.84
CA PHE A 677 -39.19 8.20 9.83
C PHE A 677 -38.06 9.04 9.24
N GLU A 678 -38.34 10.32 9.11
CA GLU A 678 -37.54 11.42 8.60
C GLU A 678 -36.02 11.20 8.70
N ALA A 679 -35.38 10.91 7.57
CA ALA A 679 -33.99 11.24 7.31
C ALA A 679 -34.00 12.31 6.22
N GLU A 680 -33.81 13.56 6.65
CA GLU A 680 -33.59 14.70 5.76
C GLU A 680 -32.35 14.48 4.88
N ASP A 681 -32.50 14.86 3.62
CA ASP A 681 -31.47 15.29 2.66
C ASP A 681 -30.12 14.54 2.68
N ASP A 682 -30.04 13.51 1.83
CA ASP A 682 -28.79 13.17 1.15
C ASP A 682 -29.03 13.27 -0.37
N GLU A 683 -28.55 14.36 -0.97
CA GLU A 683 -28.56 14.62 -2.41
C GLU A 683 -27.74 13.54 -3.15
N SER A 684 -28.33 12.38 -3.41
CA SER A 684 -27.80 11.47 -4.42
C SER A 684 -28.19 11.97 -5.82
N TYR A 685 -27.20 12.44 -6.58
CA TYR A 685 -27.33 12.83 -7.98
C TYR A 685 -27.55 11.60 -8.90
N GLU A 686 -28.53 10.75 -8.60
CA GLU A 686 -28.98 9.70 -9.51
C GLU A 686 -30.14 10.22 -10.36
N THR A 687 -29.86 10.50 -11.63
CA THR A 687 -30.93 10.82 -12.59
C THR A 687 -31.87 9.62 -12.72
N ALA A 688 -33.18 9.85 -12.60
CA ALA A 688 -34.23 8.82 -12.64
C ALA A 688 -34.29 7.98 -13.95
N THR A 689 -33.48 8.33 -14.95
CA THR A 689 -33.30 7.62 -16.21
C THR A 689 -32.02 6.77 -16.27
N SER A 690 -31.19 6.80 -15.22
CA SER A 690 -29.98 5.99 -15.11
C SER A 690 -30.32 4.53 -14.78
N LEU A 691 -29.71 3.58 -15.48
CA LEU A 691 -29.72 2.14 -15.15
C LEU A 691 -29.05 1.82 -13.80
N LEU A 692 -28.44 2.81 -13.14
CA LEU A 692 -27.91 2.70 -11.78
C LEU A 692 -29.01 2.84 -10.70
N SER A 693 -30.17 3.40 -11.06
CA SER A 693 -31.31 3.50 -10.15
C SER A 693 -31.84 2.12 -9.79
N SER A 694 -31.84 1.80 -8.49
CA SER A 694 -32.50 0.58 -7.97
C SER A 694 -33.99 0.53 -8.28
N GLU A 695 -34.62 1.68 -8.58
CA GLU A 695 -36.05 1.77 -8.86
C GLU A 695 -36.42 1.22 -10.24
N LEU A 696 -35.45 1.11 -11.16
CA LEU A 696 -35.69 0.61 -12.52
C LEU A 696 -36.07 -0.89 -12.51
N PHE A 697 -35.61 -1.64 -11.51
CA PHE A 697 -35.95 -3.06 -11.28
C PHE A 697 -37.33 -3.27 -10.67
N LEU A 698 -38.02 -2.19 -10.26
CA LEU A 698 -39.41 -2.24 -9.78
C LEU A 698 -40.42 -2.01 -10.91
N LYS A 699 -39.98 -1.74 -12.15
CA LYS A 699 -40.88 -1.51 -13.30
C LYS A 699 -41.47 -2.82 -13.82
N LYS A 700 -42.79 -2.79 -14.06
CA LYS A 700 -43.57 -3.86 -14.70
C LYS A 700 -43.01 -4.16 -16.10
N GLY A 701 -42.43 -5.34 -16.31
CA GLY A 701 -41.90 -5.78 -17.62
C GLY A 701 -40.55 -6.51 -17.59
N PHE A 702 -39.81 -6.43 -16.47
CA PHE A 702 -38.62 -7.28 -16.27
C PHE A 702 -39.05 -8.71 -15.93
N SER A 703 -38.48 -9.70 -16.61
CA SER A 703 -38.70 -11.13 -16.33
C SER A 703 -38.10 -11.51 -14.99
N ARG A 704 -38.68 -12.52 -14.31
CA ARG A 704 -38.05 -13.14 -13.13
C ARG A 704 -36.62 -13.55 -13.49
N SER A 705 -35.67 -13.30 -12.60
CA SER A 705 -34.29 -13.75 -12.76
C SER A 705 -34.27 -15.25 -13.09
N LEU A 706 -33.34 -15.71 -13.93
CA LEU A 706 -33.11 -17.15 -14.13
C LEU A 706 -32.95 -17.89 -12.79
N TRP A 707 -32.42 -17.21 -11.77
CA TRP A 707 -32.32 -17.73 -10.41
C TRP A 707 -33.67 -18.04 -9.77
N ASP A 708 -34.71 -17.26 -10.05
CA ASP A 708 -36.06 -17.48 -9.52
C ASP A 708 -36.66 -18.79 -10.06
N GLU A 709 -36.39 -19.10 -11.33
CA GLU A 709 -36.78 -20.35 -11.99
C GLU A 709 -35.95 -21.54 -11.47
N ILE A 710 -34.62 -21.40 -11.41
CA ILE A 710 -33.70 -22.42 -10.87
C ILE A 710 -34.02 -22.74 -9.40
N LEU A 711 -34.28 -21.72 -8.57
CA LEU A 711 -34.65 -21.86 -7.15
C LEU A 711 -36.13 -22.24 -6.94
N ALA A 712 -36.93 -22.35 -8.00
CA ALA A 712 -38.26 -22.95 -7.92
C ALA A 712 -38.22 -24.47 -8.15
N ASP A 713 -37.17 -24.99 -8.80
CA ASP A 713 -36.99 -26.42 -8.99
C ASP A 713 -36.50 -27.12 -7.71
N LYS A 714 -37.40 -27.86 -7.07
CA LYS A 714 -37.12 -28.65 -5.86
C LYS A 714 -36.03 -29.72 -6.07
N LYS A 715 -35.78 -30.18 -7.30
CA LYS A 715 -34.74 -31.20 -7.60
C LYS A 715 -33.33 -30.61 -7.58
N ILE A 716 -33.14 -29.39 -8.10
CA ILE A 716 -31.83 -28.71 -8.13
C ILE A 716 -31.39 -28.32 -6.71
N ILE A 717 -32.34 -27.94 -5.86
CA ILE A 717 -32.07 -27.60 -4.46
C ILE A 717 -31.60 -28.83 -3.67
N MET A 718 -32.14 -30.02 -3.98
CA MET A 718 -31.61 -31.28 -3.44
C MET A 718 -30.24 -31.65 -3.99
N SER A 719 -29.85 -31.19 -5.19
CA SER A 719 -28.48 -31.37 -5.75
C SER A 719 -27.44 -30.36 -5.27
N PHE A 720 -27.84 -29.28 -4.59
CA PHE A 720 -26.94 -28.50 -3.71
C PHE A 720 -26.70 -29.19 -2.35
N TYR A 721 -27.51 -30.21 -2.03
CA TYR A 721 -27.46 -30.99 -0.80
C TYR A 721 -26.68 -32.32 -0.83
N PRO A 722 -26.22 -32.94 -1.94
CA PRO A 722 -25.65 -34.28 -1.91
C PRO A 722 -24.14 -34.17 -1.63
N LYS A 723 -23.83 -33.73 -0.41
CA LYS A 723 -22.69 -34.18 0.41
C LYS A 723 -22.63 -33.53 1.80
N ILE A 724 -23.68 -32.84 2.25
CA ILE A 724 -23.88 -32.67 3.69
C ILE A 724 -24.73 -33.85 4.14
N GLN A 725 -24.08 -35.02 4.25
CA GLN A 725 -24.53 -35.97 5.27
C GLN A 725 -24.64 -35.18 6.58
N LEU A 726 -25.56 -35.56 7.45
CA LEU A 726 -25.49 -35.21 8.87
C LEU A 726 -24.12 -35.68 9.39
N ILE A 727 -23.09 -34.84 9.24
CA ILE A 727 -21.72 -35.11 9.65
C ILE A 727 -21.62 -34.64 11.09
N THR A 728 -22.15 -35.45 11.99
CA THR A 728 -21.67 -35.47 13.36
C THR A 728 -20.20 -35.91 13.30
N LYS A 729 -19.27 -34.97 13.57
CA LYS A 729 -17.82 -35.18 13.67
C LYS A 729 -17.14 -35.74 12.40
N THR A 730 -17.00 -34.96 11.32
CA THR A 730 -15.93 -35.22 10.33
C THR A 730 -15.56 -33.96 9.53
N LYS A 731 -14.26 -33.86 9.23
CA LYS A 731 -13.58 -32.74 8.54
C LYS A 731 -14.22 -32.42 7.18
N ILE A 732 -14.53 -31.14 6.95
CA ILE A 732 -14.73 -30.61 5.59
C ILE A 732 -13.37 -30.12 5.09
N VAL A 733 -12.91 -30.68 3.97
CA VAL A 733 -11.81 -30.14 3.16
C VAL A 733 -12.48 -29.57 1.91
N ILE A 734 -12.48 -28.25 1.76
CA ILE A 734 -12.89 -27.60 0.51
C ILE A 734 -11.59 -27.26 -0.23
N PRO A 735 -11.22 -28.02 -1.29
CA PRO A 735 -10.12 -27.63 -2.14
C PRO A 735 -10.59 -26.43 -2.97
N LEU A 736 -9.81 -25.34 -2.93
CA LEU A 736 -10.06 -24.12 -3.69
C LEU A 736 -9.50 -24.19 -5.13
N MET A 737 -9.16 -25.40 -5.61
CA MET A 737 -8.79 -25.67 -7.00
C MET A 737 -10.01 -26.20 -7.75
N LEU A 738 -10.74 -25.30 -8.43
CA LEU A 738 -11.52 -25.54 -9.66
C LEU A 738 -12.02 -24.21 -10.24
#